data_AF-A0A8I3S9F6-F1
#
_entry.id   AF-A0A8I3S9F6-F1
#
_cell.length_a   1.000
_cell.length_b   1.000
_cell.length_c   1.000
_cell.angle_alpha   90.00
_cell.angle_beta   90.00
_cell.angle_gamma   90.00
#
_symmetry.space_group_name_H-M   'P 1'
#
loop_
_entity.id
_entity.type
_entity.pdbx_description
1 polymer ?
#
loop_
_entity_poly.entity_id
_entity_poly.type
_entity_poly.pdbx_seq_one_letter_code
_entity_poly.pdbx_strand_id
1 'polypeptide(L)'
;MSRALPCASASVRSRRRRRRLEEQQRRQERRRRRRRRRRGPRDRNRDHTHVAARVVSCALGGRRPPSILRCRAGGMMRLRGSAMLRDLLLRPPAAACAALRRPQPLAAQCRRARGGGPAAARLLPRWGGGAGAGGGVRPAGPPARGLSGSPSEILQELGKGGPQPPQPPQPPQPPQPGASPPAAPSAPGPQDGPGEADAFGNSEGKELVASGENKIKQGLLPSLEDLLFYTIAEGQEKIPVHKFITALKSTGLRTSDPRLKECMDMLRLTLQTTSDGVMLDKDLFKKCVQSNIVLLTQAFRRKFVIPDFMSFTSHIDELFESAKKQSGGKVADYIPQLAKFSPDLWGVSVCTVDGQRHSIGDTKVPFCLQSCVKPLKYAIAVNDLGTEYVHRYVGKEPSGLRFNKLFLNEDDKPHNPMVNAGAIVVTSLIKQGVNNAEKFDYVMQFLNKMAGNEYVGFSNATFQSERESGDRNFAIGYYLKEKKCFPEGTDMVGILDFYFQLCSIEVTCESASVMAATLANGGFCPITGERVLSPEAVRNTLSLMHSCGMYDFSGQFAFHVGLPAKSGVAGGILLVVPNVMGMMCWSPPLDKMGNSVKGIHFCHDLVSLCNFHNYDNLRHFAKKLDPRREGGDQRVKSVINLLFAAYTGDVSALRRFALSAMDMEQRDYDSRTALHVAAAEGHVEVVKFLLEACKVNPFPKDRWNNTPMDEALHFGHHDVFKILQEYQVQYTPQGDADDGKENQTVHKNLDGLL
;
A
#
# COMPACT_ATOMS: atom_id res chain seq x y z
N MET A 1 -56.77 3.57 -42.48
CA MET A 1 -56.79 2.17 -42.95
C MET A 1 -55.36 1.65 -43.08
N SER A 2 -55.14 0.32 -43.01
CA SER A 2 -54.07 -0.48 -43.67
C SER A 2 -52.65 0.10 -43.78
N ARG A 3 -51.56 -0.53 -43.31
CA ARG A 3 -51.23 -1.96 -43.05
C ARG A 3 -50.15 -2.07 -41.95
N ALA A 4 -49.93 -3.27 -41.40
CA ALA A 4 -48.81 -3.56 -40.48
C ALA A 4 -48.29 -5.01 -40.62
N LEU A 5 -47.12 -5.28 -40.00
CA LEU A 5 -46.41 -6.56 -39.86
C LEU A 5 -45.68 -7.11 -41.12
N PRO A 6 -44.68 -8.02 -40.97
CA PRO A 6 -44.08 -8.56 -39.73
C PRO A 6 -42.54 -8.39 -39.62
N CYS A 7 -42.01 -8.29 -38.38
CA CYS A 7 -40.59 -8.50 -38.11
C CYS A 7 -40.37 -9.21 -36.75
N ALA A 8 -40.38 -10.55 -36.74
CA ALA A 8 -40.29 -11.36 -35.50
C ALA A 8 -39.29 -12.53 -35.56
N SER A 9 -38.81 -12.92 -36.75
CA SER A 9 -38.05 -14.16 -36.95
C SER A 9 -36.57 -14.10 -36.53
N ALA A 10 -35.95 -12.92 -36.53
CA ALA A 10 -34.51 -12.75 -36.28
C ALA A 10 -34.10 -13.01 -34.81
N SER A 11 -34.89 -12.53 -33.84
CA SER A 11 -34.56 -12.55 -32.41
C SER A 11 -34.38 -13.97 -31.84
N VAL A 12 -35.15 -14.95 -32.34
CA VAL A 12 -35.12 -16.33 -31.85
C VAL A 12 -33.82 -17.05 -32.28
N ARG A 13 -33.28 -16.75 -33.46
CA ARG A 13 -32.06 -17.39 -33.98
C ARG A 13 -30.81 -16.99 -33.18
N SER A 14 -30.66 -15.72 -32.80
CA SER A 14 -29.49 -15.25 -32.02
C SER A 14 -29.48 -15.84 -30.60
N ARG A 15 -30.62 -15.81 -29.90
CA ARG A 15 -30.79 -16.40 -28.56
C ARG A 15 -30.48 -17.91 -28.54
N ARG A 16 -30.88 -18.66 -29.57
CA ARG A 16 -30.53 -20.09 -29.73
C ARG A 16 -29.03 -20.31 -29.98
N ARG A 17 -28.33 -19.42 -30.69
CA ARG A 17 -26.87 -19.50 -30.91
C ARG A 17 -26.09 -19.27 -29.62
N ARG A 18 -26.46 -18.24 -28.83
CA ARG A 18 -25.78 -17.89 -27.57
C ARG A 18 -25.84 -19.01 -26.52
N ARG A 19 -27.04 -19.59 -26.29
CA ARG A 19 -27.20 -20.73 -25.36
C ARG A 19 -26.34 -21.95 -25.73
N ARG A 20 -26.18 -22.27 -27.03
CA ARG A 20 -25.34 -23.41 -27.47
C ARG A 20 -23.86 -23.23 -27.14
N LEU A 21 -23.33 -22.00 -27.18
CA LEU A 21 -21.94 -21.69 -26.83
C LEU A 21 -21.70 -21.82 -25.31
N GLU A 22 -22.62 -21.28 -24.50
CA GLU A 22 -22.58 -21.41 -23.03
C GLU A 22 -22.66 -22.88 -22.59
N GLU A 23 -23.46 -23.70 -23.27
CA GLU A 23 -23.55 -25.13 -23.01
C GLU A 23 -22.27 -25.90 -23.39
N GLN A 24 -21.62 -25.53 -24.51
CA GLN A 24 -20.32 -26.10 -24.90
C GLN A 24 -19.23 -25.78 -23.87
N GLN A 25 -19.16 -24.53 -23.38
CA GLN A 25 -18.20 -24.14 -22.33
C GLN A 25 -18.44 -24.94 -21.04
N ARG A 26 -19.68 -25.04 -20.56
CA ARG A 26 -20.03 -25.86 -19.37
C ARG A 26 -19.71 -27.35 -19.57
N ARG A 27 -19.86 -27.89 -20.78
CA ARG A 27 -19.46 -29.27 -21.13
C ARG A 27 -17.93 -29.44 -21.13
N GLN A 28 -17.15 -28.48 -21.64
CA GLN A 28 -15.69 -28.51 -21.56
C GLN A 28 -15.20 -28.46 -20.10
N GLU A 29 -15.78 -27.57 -19.28
CA GLU A 29 -15.37 -27.42 -17.89
C GLU A 29 -15.67 -28.67 -17.05
N ARG A 30 -16.86 -29.28 -17.24
CA ARG A 30 -17.19 -30.58 -16.64
C ARG A 30 -16.24 -31.70 -17.08
N ARG A 31 -15.76 -31.69 -18.34
CA ARG A 31 -14.68 -32.60 -18.81
C ARG A 31 -13.34 -32.33 -18.11
N ARG A 32 -12.94 -31.06 -17.92
CA ARG A 32 -11.74 -30.69 -17.15
C ARG A 32 -11.82 -31.14 -15.68
N ARG A 33 -12.96 -30.90 -15.01
CA ARG A 33 -13.20 -31.35 -13.62
C ARG A 33 -13.19 -32.88 -13.49
N ARG A 34 -13.78 -33.63 -14.45
CA ARG A 34 -13.71 -35.10 -14.51
C ARG A 34 -12.28 -35.63 -14.75
N ARG A 35 -11.47 -34.98 -15.60
CA ARG A 35 -10.04 -35.34 -15.76
C ARG A 35 -9.25 -35.12 -14.46
N ARG A 36 -9.47 -34.01 -13.74
CA ARG A 36 -8.83 -33.77 -12.43
C ARG A 36 -9.23 -34.82 -11.38
N ARG A 37 -10.49 -35.27 -11.32
CA ARG A 37 -10.94 -36.32 -10.39
C ARG A 37 -10.48 -37.75 -10.74
N ARG A 38 -9.91 -38.00 -11.92
CA ARG A 38 -9.37 -39.33 -12.32
C ARG A 38 -7.86 -39.52 -12.05
N ARG A 39 -7.12 -38.50 -11.61
CA ARG A 39 -5.75 -38.67 -11.10
C ARG A 39 -5.79 -38.93 -9.60
N GLY A 40 -5.50 -40.18 -9.19
CA GLY A 40 -5.38 -40.58 -7.79
C GLY A 40 -4.08 -40.11 -7.13
N PRO A 41 -3.89 -40.35 -5.81
CA PRO A 41 -2.82 -39.70 -5.04
C PRO A 41 -1.37 -40.14 -5.36
N ARG A 42 -1.15 -41.27 -6.04
CA ARG A 42 0.18 -41.87 -6.24
C ARG A 42 1.04 -41.23 -7.35
N ASP A 43 0.51 -40.27 -8.11
CA ASP A 43 1.12 -39.78 -9.35
C ASP A 43 1.47 -38.27 -9.30
N ARG A 44 2.00 -37.82 -8.15
CA ARG A 44 2.50 -36.44 -7.94
C ARG A 44 4.02 -36.31 -7.76
N ASN A 45 4.74 -37.41 -7.57
CA ASN A 45 6.17 -37.41 -7.23
C ASN A 45 7.12 -37.70 -8.42
N ARG A 46 6.67 -37.51 -9.67
CA ARG A 46 7.51 -37.71 -10.88
C ARG A 46 7.68 -36.50 -11.80
N ASP A 47 6.86 -35.46 -11.67
CA ASP A 47 6.91 -34.29 -12.57
C ASP A 47 7.98 -33.23 -12.19
N HIS A 48 8.75 -33.43 -11.11
CA HIS A 48 9.70 -32.43 -10.58
C HIS A 48 11.19 -32.63 -10.92
N THR A 49 11.58 -33.74 -11.56
CA THR A 49 13.00 -34.03 -11.89
C THR A 49 13.40 -33.77 -13.34
N HIS A 50 12.52 -33.23 -14.19
CA HIS A 50 12.76 -33.05 -15.63
C HIS A 50 12.57 -31.62 -16.17
N VAL A 51 12.95 -30.60 -15.40
CA VAL A 51 13.01 -29.19 -15.88
C VAL A 51 14.41 -28.56 -15.73
N ALA A 52 15.26 -29.05 -14.83
CA ALA A 52 16.56 -28.44 -14.50
C ALA A 52 17.70 -28.71 -15.51
N ALA A 53 17.41 -29.21 -16.71
CA ALA A 53 18.43 -29.74 -17.64
C ALA A 53 18.21 -29.34 -19.11
N ARG A 54 18.01 -28.04 -19.40
CA ARG A 54 17.96 -27.56 -20.81
C ARG A 54 18.32 -26.09 -21.10
N VAL A 55 19.20 -25.45 -20.30
CA VAL A 55 19.68 -24.07 -20.58
C VAL A 55 21.22 -23.92 -20.46
N VAL A 56 22.00 -24.91 -20.90
CA VAL A 56 23.44 -24.74 -21.22
C VAL A 56 23.81 -25.64 -22.41
N SER A 57 23.83 -25.10 -23.63
CA SER A 57 24.64 -25.59 -24.78
C SER A 57 24.31 -24.78 -26.05
N CYS A 58 25.02 -23.67 -26.29
CA CYS A 58 25.15 -23.06 -27.62
C CYS A 58 26.27 -21.99 -27.69
N ALA A 59 27.50 -22.36 -27.32
CA ALA A 59 28.68 -21.49 -27.43
C ALA A 59 30.02 -22.27 -27.40
N LEU A 60 30.29 -23.10 -28.41
CA LEU A 60 31.62 -23.69 -28.62
C LEU A 60 32.04 -23.62 -30.09
N GLY A 61 33.21 -23.03 -30.33
CA GLY A 61 33.79 -22.79 -31.65
C GLY A 61 34.55 -21.45 -31.67
N GLY A 62 35.85 -21.39 -31.40
CA GLY A 62 36.78 -22.48 -31.05
C GLY A 62 38.22 -21.97 -30.84
N ARG A 63 39.20 -22.86 -31.03
CA ARG A 63 40.67 -22.62 -30.99
C ARG A 63 41.33 -22.44 -29.59
N ARG A 64 41.80 -23.57 -29.06
CA ARG A 64 43.05 -23.75 -28.28
C ARG A 64 44.27 -23.80 -29.24
N PRO A 65 45.54 -23.98 -28.79
CA PRO A 65 46.24 -23.69 -27.51
C PRO A 65 47.44 -22.72 -27.78
N PRO A 66 48.65 -22.72 -27.15
CA PRO A 66 49.20 -23.20 -25.84
C PRO A 66 49.87 -22.01 -25.04
N SER A 67 50.84 -22.04 -24.10
CA SER A 67 51.43 -23.00 -23.11
C SER A 67 52.28 -22.27 -22.02
N ILE A 68 52.24 -22.77 -20.77
CA ILE A 68 53.36 -22.95 -19.78
C ILE A 68 54.35 -21.78 -19.47
N LEU A 69 54.40 -21.34 -18.19
CA LEU A 69 55.55 -21.34 -17.21
C LEU A 69 55.04 -20.71 -15.87
N ARG A 70 55.31 -21.20 -14.64
CA ARG A 70 56.55 -21.16 -13.79
C ARG A 70 57.09 -19.73 -13.57
N CYS A 71 57.50 -19.23 -12.38
CA CYS A 71 57.75 -19.72 -11.00
C CYS A 71 57.83 -18.48 -10.04
N ARG A 72 58.18 -18.48 -8.73
CA ARG A 72 57.98 -19.34 -7.53
C ARG A 72 58.79 -18.71 -6.35
N ALA A 73 58.25 -18.67 -5.12
CA ALA A 73 58.89 -18.19 -3.85
C ALA A 73 59.11 -16.65 -3.75
N GLY A 74 59.31 -16.03 -2.56
CA GLY A 74 59.27 -16.52 -1.16
C GLY A 74 59.65 -15.45 -0.09
N GLY A 75 59.48 -15.75 1.21
CA GLY A 75 59.74 -14.85 2.37
C GLY A 75 58.43 -14.29 3.01
N MET A 76 58.12 -14.28 4.32
CA MET A 76 58.85 -14.38 5.63
C MET A 76 59.72 -13.15 5.97
N MET A 77 59.70 -12.55 7.18
CA MET A 77 58.92 -12.78 8.43
C MET A 77 59.09 -11.62 9.47
N ARG A 78 58.09 -11.41 10.38
CA ARG A 78 58.24 -10.92 11.80
C ARG A 78 58.71 -9.44 12.03
N LEU A 79 58.57 -8.74 13.19
CA LEU A 79 57.83 -8.90 14.49
C LEU A 79 57.82 -7.56 15.32
N ARG A 80 56.87 -7.42 16.28
CA ARG A 80 56.85 -6.48 17.48
C ARG A 80 56.75 -4.95 17.19
N GLY A 81 56.26 -4.09 18.10
CA GLY A 81 55.53 -4.27 19.38
C GLY A 81 55.68 -3.10 20.40
N SER A 82 54.62 -2.76 21.17
CA SER A 82 54.55 -1.76 22.29
C SER A 82 54.68 -0.25 21.94
N ALA A 83 54.24 0.73 22.77
CA ALA A 83 53.17 0.83 23.80
C ALA A 83 52.97 2.30 24.31
N MET A 84 51.76 2.62 24.86
CA MET A 84 51.41 3.82 25.69
C MET A 84 51.57 5.22 25.06
N LEU A 85 50.84 6.29 25.41
CA LEU A 85 50.47 6.82 26.75
C LEU A 85 49.09 7.55 26.83
N ARG A 86 48.84 8.17 28.00
CA ARG A 86 47.63 8.88 28.49
C ARG A 86 48.02 10.30 28.99
N ASP A 87 47.15 11.30 29.22
CA ASP A 87 45.70 11.52 29.03
C ASP A 87 45.42 13.05 28.97
N LEU A 88 44.14 13.48 28.99
CA LEU A 88 43.62 14.78 29.49
C LEU A 88 44.10 16.13 28.87
N LEU A 89 43.16 16.96 28.36
CA LEU A 89 42.71 18.22 29.02
C LEU A 89 41.59 18.99 28.26
N LEU A 90 41.07 20.04 28.91
CA LEU A 90 39.81 20.76 28.64
C LEU A 90 39.89 21.91 27.59
N ARG A 91 38.71 22.36 27.12
CA ARG A 91 38.43 23.66 26.47
C ARG A 91 38.79 24.87 27.37
N PRO A 92 38.80 26.14 26.86
CA PRO A 92 38.85 26.67 25.49
C PRO A 92 40.06 27.64 25.30
N PRO A 93 40.08 28.54 24.29
CA PRO A 93 39.69 29.93 24.59
C PRO A 93 38.88 30.62 23.46
N ALA A 94 38.56 31.91 23.62
CA ALA A 94 37.78 32.71 22.67
C ALA A 94 38.27 34.18 22.57
N ALA A 95 37.87 34.83 21.47
CA ALA A 95 37.81 36.28 21.22
C ALA A 95 39.10 37.13 21.35
N ALA A 96 39.43 37.84 20.27
CA ALA A 96 40.15 39.11 20.29
C ALA A 96 39.18 40.23 19.85
N CYS A 97 39.32 41.44 20.40
CA CYS A 97 38.31 42.50 20.27
C CYS A 97 38.89 43.76 19.63
N ALA A 98 38.18 44.34 18.66
CA ALA A 98 38.37 45.70 18.15
C ALA A 98 37.02 46.23 17.66
N ALA A 99 36.73 47.51 17.89
CA ALA A 99 35.42 48.11 17.66
C ALA A 99 35.52 49.40 16.83
N LEU A 100 34.41 49.80 16.16
CA LEU A 100 33.76 51.11 16.31
C LEU A 100 32.53 51.29 15.39
N ARG A 101 31.44 51.80 15.99
CA ARG A 101 30.46 52.83 15.53
C ARG A 101 30.45 53.21 14.02
N ARG A 102 29.32 53.48 13.33
CA ARG A 102 27.97 53.98 13.78
C ARG A 102 26.84 53.69 12.69
N PRO A 103 25.66 54.37 12.56
CA PRO A 103 24.37 53.66 12.36
C PRO A 103 23.58 53.95 11.06
N GLN A 104 22.37 53.37 10.95
CA GLN A 104 21.23 53.75 10.08
C GLN A 104 20.54 55.06 10.57
N PRO A 105 19.41 55.57 9.98
CA PRO A 105 18.80 55.40 8.63
C PRO A 105 18.46 56.76 7.94
N LEU A 106 17.86 56.74 6.72
CA LEU A 106 16.63 57.47 6.29
C LEU A 106 16.55 57.89 4.78
N ALA A 107 15.30 58.14 4.35
CA ALA A 107 14.76 58.56 3.04
C ALA A 107 15.56 59.66 2.26
N ALA A 108 15.44 59.80 0.93
CA ALA A 108 14.23 60.34 0.27
C ALA A 108 14.19 60.31 -1.29
N GLN A 109 12.96 60.18 -1.82
CA GLN A 109 12.34 60.85 -2.98
C GLN A 109 13.06 61.08 -4.35
N CYS A 110 12.38 60.58 -5.40
CA CYS A 110 12.01 61.29 -6.65
C CYS A 110 13.06 61.90 -7.61
N ARG A 111 13.01 61.46 -8.89
CA ARG A 111 12.36 62.22 -10.00
C ARG A 111 12.20 61.40 -11.30
N ARG A 112 11.36 61.89 -12.23
CA ARG A 112 11.06 61.33 -13.57
C ARG A 112 11.69 62.18 -14.69
N ALA A 113 12.22 61.53 -15.72
CA ALA A 113 12.12 61.92 -17.16
C ALA A 113 12.43 60.65 -18.00
N ARG A 114 11.64 60.18 -18.97
CA ARG A 114 11.16 60.75 -20.26
C ARG A 114 12.28 61.01 -21.29
N GLY A 115 12.29 60.27 -22.41
CA GLY A 115 12.99 60.65 -23.64
C GLY A 115 13.26 59.54 -24.67
N GLY A 116 12.51 59.52 -25.78
CA GLY A 116 12.94 59.17 -27.16
C GLY A 116 13.64 57.84 -27.52
N GLY A 117 13.09 57.13 -28.52
CA GLY A 117 13.88 56.50 -29.61
C GLY A 117 13.71 57.33 -30.91
N PRO A 118 13.72 56.75 -32.14
CA PRO A 118 14.21 55.44 -32.59
C PRO A 118 14.97 55.47 -33.96
N ALA A 119 15.71 54.40 -34.32
CA ALA A 119 16.10 54.05 -35.72
C ALA A 119 16.60 52.58 -35.79
N ALA A 120 16.49 51.72 -36.84
CA ALA A 120 15.93 51.74 -38.21
C ALA A 120 16.93 51.69 -39.41
N ALA A 121 17.47 50.49 -39.71
CA ALA A 121 17.96 49.98 -41.03
C ALA A 121 18.23 48.46 -40.88
N ARG A 122 17.96 47.49 -41.77
CA ARG A 122 17.60 47.38 -43.20
C ARG A 122 18.77 47.48 -44.20
N LEU A 123 19.28 46.33 -44.70
CA LEU A 123 19.54 46.05 -46.14
C LEU A 123 20.09 44.61 -46.42
N LEU A 124 19.77 44.10 -47.61
CA LEU A 124 20.38 43.00 -48.40
C LEU A 124 21.15 43.67 -49.60
N PRO A 125 21.76 43.03 -50.65
CA PRO A 125 21.53 41.67 -51.21
C PRO A 125 22.70 40.95 -52.01
N ARG A 126 22.35 39.80 -52.62
CA ARG A 126 22.74 39.28 -53.98
C ARG A 126 24.21 39.12 -54.45
N TRP A 127 24.58 37.90 -54.85
CA TRP A 127 24.80 37.37 -56.24
C TRP A 127 25.26 35.89 -56.15
N GLY A 128 24.88 34.94 -57.04
CA GLY A 128 25.45 34.64 -58.38
C GLY A 128 26.27 33.32 -58.29
N GLY A 129 26.45 32.43 -59.28
CA GLY A 129 25.95 32.28 -60.65
C GLY A 129 27.01 31.60 -61.56
N GLY A 130 26.81 30.36 -62.05
CA GLY A 130 27.79 29.64 -62.90
C GLY A 130 27.43 28.18 -63.23
N ALA A 131 28.00 27.57 -64.29
CA ALA A 131 27.59 26.25 -64.83
C ALA A 131 28.70 25.48 -65.62
N GLY A 132 28.47 24.18 -65.87
CA GLY A 132 29.26 23.24 -66.70
C GLY A 132 29.13 21.78 -66.18
N ALA A 133 28.47 20.82 -66.85
CA ALA A 133 28.80 20.11 -68.10
C ALA A 133 29.89 18.99 -67.93
N GLY A 134 29.69 17.74 -68.36
CA GLY A 134 28.53 17.09 -68.99
C GLY A 134 28.75 15.60 -69.39
N GLY A 135 27.77 14.99 -70.08
CA GLY A 135 27.80 13.62 -70.63
C GLY A 135 27.16 12.53 -69.74
N GLY A 136 26.45 11.51 -70.26
CA GLY A 136 25.98 11.25 -71.64
C GLY A 136 25.22 9.90 -71.79
N VAL A 137 24.51 9.72 -72.91
CA VAL A 137 23.90 8.45 -73.44
C VAL A 137 22.54 7.97 -72.84
N ARG A 138 21.74 7.32 -73.73
CA ARG A 138 20.38 6.70 -73.66
C ARG A 138 20.35 5.58 -74.75
N PRO A 139 19.27 4.78 -75.05
CA PRO A 139 17.86 4.78 -74.62
C PRO A 139 17.21 3.38 -74.31
N ALA A 140 15.88 3.35 -74.04
CA ALA A 140 14.90 2.24 -74.23
C ALA A 140 15.07 0.92 -73.41
N GLY A 141 14.06 0.05 -73.22
CA GLY A 141 12.63 0.00 -73.63
C GLY A 141 11.80 -1.02 -72.78
N PRO A 142 10.46 -1.20 -72.99
CA PRO A 142 9.54 -1.67 -71.93
C PRO A 142 8.81 -3.05 -72.15
N PRO A 143 7.46 -3.27 -72.02
CA PRO A 143 6.91 -4.02 -70.86
C PRO A 143 5.86 -5.15 -71.14
N ALA A 144 5.50 -5.93 -70.11
CA ALA A 144 4.31 -6.81 -70.01
C ALA A 144 3.87 -6.92 -68.51
N ARG A 145 2.59 -6.99 -68.08
CA ARG A 145 1.48 -7.97 -68.31
C ARG A 145 1.87 -9.42 -67.96
N GLY A 146 1.09 -10.24 -67.25
CA GLY A 146 -0.26 -10.11 -66.67
C GLY A 146 -0.95 -11.50 -66.59
N LEU A 147 -2.13 -11.61 -65.95
CA LEU A 147 -2.95 -12.87 -65.77
C LEU A 147 -2.33 -13.83 -64.72
N SER A 148 -3.01 -14.30 -63.66
CA SER A 148 -4.19 -15.20 -63.48
C SER A 148 -3.73 -16.59 -62.99
N GLY A 149 -4.42 -17.31 -62.09
CA GLY A 149 -5.63 -17.05 -61.29
C GLY A 149 -5.86 -18.18 -60.27
N SER A 150 -6.94 -18.14 -59.49
CA SER A 150 -7.42 -19.30 -58.69
C SER A 150 -8.43 -20.13 -59.49
N PRO A 151 -8.61 -21.43 -59.18
CA PRO A 151 -9.77 -21.79 -58.37
C PRO A 151 -9.66 -23.04 -57.44
N SER A 152 -10.51 -23.00 -56.41
CA SER A 152 -11.27 -24.03 -55.69
C SER A 152 -11.23 -25.53 -56.08
N GLU A 153 -10.93 -26.37 -55.07
CA GLU A 153 -11.84 -27.40 -54.43
C GLU A 153 -12.28 -28.71 -55.16
N ILE A 154 -12.58 -29.77 -54.35
CA ILE A 154 -13.45 -30.97 -54.58
C ILE A 154 -12.85 -32.36 -54.97
N LEU A 155 -12.89 -33.33 -53.99
CA LEU A 155 -13.03 -34.82 -54.07
C LEU A 155 -11.92 -35.66 -54.81
N GLN A 156 -11.70 -36.99 -54.67
CA GLN A 156 -12.16 -38.17 -53.86
C GLN A 156 -11.07 -39.30 -54.01
N GLU A 157 -10.96 -40.46 -53.30
CA GLU A 157 -11.51 -41.06 -52.05
C GLU A 157 -10.60 -42.27 -51.60
N LEU A 158 -11.15 -43.26 -50.86
CA LEU A 158 -10.57 -44.56 -50.40
C LEU A 158 -9.43 -44.47 -49.37
N GLY A 159 -9.40 -45.17 -48.22
CA GLY A 159 -10.22 -46.24 -47.60
C GLY A 159 -9.27 -47.16 -46.79
N LYS A 160 -9.60 -47.91 -45.72
CA LYS A 160 -10.80 -48.18 -44.89
C LYS A 160 -10.31 -48.56 -43.46
N GLY A 161 -11.12 -48.42 -42.40
CA GLY A 161 -10.83 -49.02 -41.08
C GLY A 161 -11.63 -48.45 -39.90
N GLY A 162 -12.36 -49.31 -39.17
CA GLY A 162 -13.11 -48.97 -37.93
C GLY A 162 -12.29 -49.19 -36.64
N PRO A 163 -12.89 -49.12 -35.42
CA PRO A 163 -14.30 -49.34 -35.10
C PRO A 163 -15.02 -48.19 -34.33
N GLN A 164 -16.30 -48.41 -33.98
CA GLN A 164 -17.22 -47.42 -33.39
C GLN A 164 -17.08 -47.24 -31.85
N PRO A 165 -17.37 -46.04 -31.31
CA PRO A 165 -17.70 -45.82 -29.90
C PRO A 165 -19.22 -45.89 -29.62
N PRO A 166 -19.66 -46.21 -28.38
CA PRO A 166 -21.07 -46.44 -28.04
C PRO A 166 -21.93 -45.16 -27.93
N GLN A 167 -23.25 -45.33 -28.04
CA GLN A 167 -24.25 -44.25 -27.95
C GLN A 167 -24.36 -43.64 -26.53
N PRO A 168 -24.71 -42.34 -26.41
CA PRO A 168 -25.02 -41.71 -25.13
C PRO A 168 -26.50 -41.89 -24.72
N PRO A 169 -26.82 -42.03 -23.41
CA PRO A 169 -28.19 -42.16 -22.94
C PRO A 169 -29.00 -40.84 -23.03
N GLN A 170 -30.32 -40.95 -23.07
CA GLN A 170 -31.26 -39.82 -23.12
C GLN A 170 -31.28 -39.00 -21.82
N PRO A 171 -31.64 -37.70 -21.87
CA PRO A 171 -31.82 -36.87 -20.67
C PRO A 171 -33.23 -37.04 -20.06
N PRO A 172 -33.37 -37.06 -18.73
CA PRO A 172 -34.68 -37.09 -18.06
C PRO A 172 -35.42 -35.74 -18.14
N GLN A 173 -36.74 -35.78 -17.99
CA GLN A 173 -37.63 -34.61 -17.95
C GLN A 173 -37.58 -33.88 -16.58
N PRO A 174 -37.95 -32.58 -16.51
CA PRO A 174 -37.97 -31.82 -15.26
C PRO A 174 -39.29 -32.01 -14.47
N PRO A 175 -39.25 -32.23 -13.15
CA PRO A 175 -40.44 -32.23 -12.29
C PRO A 175 -40.91 -30.80 -11.93
N GLN A 176 -42.18 -30.66 -11.53
CA GLN A 176 -42.77 -29.44 -10.97
C GLN A 176 -42.66 -29.39 -9.43
N PRO A 177 -42.87 -28.21 -8.78
CA PRO A 177 -42.49 -28.00 -7.39
C PRO A 177 -43.60 -28.31 -6.36
N GLY A 178 -43.21 -28.76 -5.16
CA GLY A 178 -44.07 -28.74 -3.96
C GLY A 178 -43.85 -29.86 -2.95
N ALA A 179 -42.89 -29.70 -2.01
CA ALA A 179 -42.84 -30.39 -0.71
C ALA A 179 -41.72 -29.79 0.18
N SER A 180 -41.91 -29.82 1.51
CA SER A 180 -40.93 -29.36 2.51
C SER A 180 -39.92 -30.47 2.91
N PRO A 181 -38.71 -30.13 3.41
CA PRO A 181 -37.68 -31.12 3.72
C PRO A 181 -37.86 -31.79 5.10
N PRO A 182 -37.47 -33.07 5.27
CA PRO A 182 -37.40 -33.76 6.56
C PRO A 182 -36.09 -33.46 7.33
N ALA A 183 -36.08 -33.80 8.62
CA ALA A 183 -34.98 -33.53 9.55
C ALA A 183 -33.77 -34.49 9.44
N ALA A 184 -32.66 -34.11 10.09
CA ALA A 184 -31.41 -34.86 10.13
C ALA A 184 -31.37 -35.91 11.28
N PRO A 185 -30.61 -37.01 11.14
CA PRO A 185 -30.51 -38.06 12.16
C PRO A 185 -29.57 -37.68 13.33
N SER A 186 -29.88 -38.20 14.51
CA SER A 186 -29.13 -38.03 15.77
C SER A 186 -28.06 -39.12 15.99
N ALA A 187 -27.15 -38.85 16.94
CA ALA A 187 -26.08 -39.77 17.36
C ALA A 187 -26.57 -40.81 18.40
N PRO A 188 -25.90 -41.98 18.52
CA PRO A 188 -26.25 -43.01 19.51
C PRO A 188 -25.83 -42.63 20.94
N GLY A 189 -26.57 -43.13 21.93
CA GLY A 189 -26.27 -42.99 23.36
C GLY A 189 -25.46 -44.16 23.97
N PRO A 190 -25.07 -44.06 25.24
CA PRO A 190 -24.34 -45.10 25.98
C PRO A 190 -25.25 -46.24 26.49
N GLN A 191 -24.64 -47.29 27.07
CA GLN A 191 -25.29 -48.46 27.66
C GLN A 191 -25.11 -48.51 29.19
N ASP A 192 -25.93 -49.29 29.90
CA ASP A 192 -26.12 -49.24 31.35
C ASP A 192 -25.29 -50.18 32.24
N GLY A 193 -24.95 -49.67 33.44
CA GLY A 193 -24.87 -50.41 34.72
C GLY A 193 -23.61 -51.23 35.03
N PRO A 194 -23.49 -51.78 36.27
CA PRO A 194 -24.11 -51.41 37.57
C PRO A 194 -23.08 -50.63 38.45
N GLY A 195 -23.31 -50.18 39.70
CA GLY A 195 -24.48 -50.24 40.59
C GLY A 195 -24.11 -50.72 42.00
N GLU A 196 -24.00 -49.82 42.99
CA GLU A 196 -23.89 -50.13 44.43
C GLU A 196 -24.37 -48.91 45.27
N ALA A 197 -24.49 -49.05 46.60
CA ALA A 197 -25.42 -48.25 47.43
C ALA A 197 -24.80 -47.53 48.66
N ASP A 198 -25.64 -47.22 49.66
CA ASP A 198 -25.36 -46.66 51.01
C ASP A 198 -25.00 -45.15 51.12
N ALA A 199 -25.46 -44.39 52.14
CA ALA A 199 -26.38 -44.68 53.25
C ALA A 199 -27.16 -43.43 53.76
N PHE A 200 -28.09 -43.67 54.70
CA PHE A 200 -29.01 -42.74 55.37
C PHE A 200 -28.36 -41.57 56.14
N GLY A 201 -29.11 -40.48 56.36
CA GLY A 201 -28.82 -39.49 57.41
C GLY A 201 -29.71 -38.25 57.39
N ASN A 202 -30.84 -38.26 58.10
CA ASN A 202 -31.72 -37.10 58.26
C ASN A 202 -31.62 -36.56 59.71
N SER A 203 -31.44 -35.26 59.91
CA SER A 203 -31.48 -34.62 61.23
C SER A 203 -31.91 -33.15 61.14
N GLU A 204 -32.77 -32.70 62.06
CA GLU A 204 -33.50 -31.44 61.95
C GLU A 204 -32.79 -30.22 62.54
N GLY A 205 -33.16 -29.03 62.03
CA GLY A 205 -33.42 -27.87 62.89
C GLY A 205 -32.27 -26.94 63.27
N LYS A 206 -32.14 -25.83 62.54
CA LYS A 206 -32.48 -24.50 63.08
C LYS A 206 -32.54 -23.41 62.00
N GLU A 207 -33.47 -22.48 62.20
CA GLU A 207 -33.57 -21.24 61.42
C GLU A 207 -32.43 -20.28 61.78
N LEU A 208 -31.94 -19.53 60.80
CA LEU A 208 -31.42 -18.18 60.99
C LEU A 208 -31.63 -17.40 59.69
N VAL A 209 -32.25 -16.22 59.79
CA VAL A 209 -32.79 -15.49 58.64
C VAL A 209 -31.70 -14.68 57.92
N ALA A 210 -31.51 -14.92 56.63
CA ALA A 210 -30.78 -14.04 55.72
C ALA A 210 -31.54 -13.93 54.39
N SER A 211 -31.86 -12.71 53.98
CA SER A 211 -32.69 -12.41 52.80
C SER A 211 -31.89 -12.39 51.50
N GLY A 212 -32.50 -12.82 50.39
CA GLY A 212 -31.96 -12.62 49.04
C GLY A 212 -32.34 -13.72 48.04
N GLU A 213 -33.38 -13.50 47.23
CA GLU A 213 -33.69 -14.39 46.10
C GLU A 213 -32.62 -14.27 44.99
N ASN A 214 -31.53 -15.03 45.09
CA ASN A 214 -30.60 -15.22 43.98
C ASN A 214 -31.21 -16.14 42.91
N LYS A 215 -32.22 -15.63 42.19
CA LYS A 215 -32.74 -16.23 40.96
C LYS A 215 -31.65 -16.16 39.89
N ILE A 216 -30.88 -17.24 39.77
CA ILE A 216 -29.85 -17.45 38.74
C ILE A 216 -30.52 -17.28 37.37
N LYS A 217 -30.34 -16.12 36.76
CA LYS A 217 -30.85 -15.84 35.41
C LYS A 217 -30.07 -16.70 34.42
N GLN A 218 -30.81 -17.41 33.56
CA GLN A 218 -30.26 -18.26 32.51
C GLN A 218 -29.26 -17.47 31.65
N GLY A 219 -28.16 -18.11 31.28
CA GLY A 219 -27.01 -17.46 30.65
C GLY A 219 -27.33 -16.84 29.29
N LEU A 220 -27.60 -15.54 29.28
CA LEU A 220 -27.60 -14.75 28.05
C LEU A 220 -26.14 -14.55 27.62
N LEU A 221 -25.78 -15.01 26.42
CA LEU A 221 -24.52 -14.60 25.80
C LEU A 221 -24.52 -13.07 25.69
N PRO A 222 -23.55 -12.35 26.28
CA PRO A 222 -23.55 -10.89 26.29
C PRO A 222 -23.46 -10.39 24.84
N SER A 223 -24.29 -9.41 24.48
CA SER A 223 -24.30 -8.91 23.11
C SER A 223 -23.04 -8.09 22.80
N LEU A 224 -22.75 -7.82 21.54
CA LEU A 224 -21.50 -7.14 21.15
C LEU A 224 -21.39 -5.73 21.74
N GLU A 225 -22.53 -5.06 21.91
CA GLU A 225 -22.66 -3.77 22.58
C GLU A 225 -22.35 -3.88 24.08
N ASP A 226 -22.81 -4.96 24.74
CA ASP A 226 -22.53 -5.23 26.16
C ASP A 226 -21.04 -5.54 26.38
N LEU A 227 -20.45 -6.37 25.52
CA LEU A 227 -19.02 -6.69 25.53
C LEU A 227 -18.17 -5.44 25.32
N LEU A 228 -18.57 -4.56 24.39
CA LEU A 228 -17.90 -3.28 24.15
C LEU A 228 -18.04 -2.33 25.36
N PHE A 229 -19.21 -2.30 26.02
CA PHE A 229 -19.41 -1.54 27.25
C PHE A 229 -18.40 -1.97 28.32
N TYR A 230 -18.35 -3.27 28.67
CA TYR A 230 -17.42 -3.75 29.69
C TYR A 230 -15.94 -3.53 29.33
N THR A 231 -15.61 -3.57 28.03
CA THR A 231 -14.24 -3.29 27.52
C THR A 231 -13.78 -1.84 27.80
N ILE A 232 -14.70 -0.88 27.85
CA ILE A 232 -14.39 0.56 28.03
C ILE A 232 -14.68 1.02 29.47
N ALA A 233 -15.62 0.38 30.13
CA ALA A 233 -15.95 0.62 31.53
C ALA A 233 -14.87 0.13 32.50
N GLU A 234 -14.05 -0.87 32.13
CA GLU A 234 -12.94 -1.39 32.95
C GLU A 234 -13.39 -1.83 34.36
N GLY A 235 -14.61 -2.37 34.46
CA GLY A 235 -15.23 -2.81 35.72
C GLY A 235 -16.13 -1.77 36.40
N GLN A 236 -16.23 -0.54 35.89
CA GLN A 236 -17.14 0.49 36.42
C GLN A 236 -18.59 0.28 35.95
N GLU A 237 -19.57 0.80 36.71
CA GLU A 237 -21.00 0.69 36.37
C GLU A 237 -21.48 1.63 35.26
N LYS A 238 -20.74 2.72 35.02
CA LYS A 238 -21.04 3.75 34.02
C LYS A 238 -19.76 4.17 33.28
N ILE A 239 -19.89 4.57 32.02
CA ILE A 239 -18.79 5.09 31.20
C ILE A 239 -18.87 6.62 31.11
N PRO A 240 -17.81 7.37 31.49
CA PRO A 240 -17.72 8.79 31.17
C PRO A 240 -17.61 9.01 29.66
N VAL A 241 -18.45 9.86 29.07
CA VAL A 241 -18.49 10.08 27.61
C VAL A 241 -17.17 10.64 27.07
N HIS A 242 -16.44 11.43 27.87
CA HIS A 242 -15.09 11.88 27.50
C HIS A 242 -14.10 10.70 27.38
N LYS A 243 -14.20 9.68 28.24
CA LYS A 243 -13.38 8.46 28.19
C LYS A 243 -13.68 7.67 26.91
N PHE A 244 -14.96 7.48 26.58
CA PHE A 244 -15.38 6.86 25.32
C PHE A 244 -14.83 7.60 24.10
N ILE A 245 -14.98 8.93 24.04
CA ILE A 245 -14.53 9.74 22.90
C ILE A 245 -12.99 9.74 22.77
N THR A 246 -12.26 9.78 23.89
CA THR A 246 -10.79 9.70 23.88
C THR A 246 -10.30 8.31 23.46
N ALA A 247 -10.90 7.24 23.97
CA ALA A 247 -10.57 5.87 23.59
C ALA A 247 -10.97 5.55 22.13
N LEU A 248 -12.03 6.17 21.60
CA LEU A 248 -12.36 6.12 20.18
C LEU A 248 -11.29 6.83 19.33
N LYS A 249 -10.85 8.03 19.74
CA LYS A 249 -9.80 8.79 19.03
C LYS A 249 -8.45 8.05 19.01
N SER A 250 -8.08 7.31 20.06
CA SER A 250 -6.83 6.54 20.07
C SER A 250 -6.83 5.35 19.10
N THR A 251 -7.99 4.90 18.60
CA THR A 251 -8.06 3.97 17.45
C THR A 251 -7.68 4.61 16.11
N GLY A 252 -7.58 5.95 16.08
CA GLY A 252 -7.34 6.75 14.88
C GLY A 252 -8.61 7.27 14.19
N LEU A 253 -9.80 6.84 14.58
CA LEU A 253 -11.06 7.38 14.04
C LEU A 253 -11.32 8.81 14.55
N ARG A 254 -11.86 9.66 13.68
CA ARG A 254 -12.31 11.01 14.03
C ARG A 254 -13.80 10.99 14.40
N THR A 255 -14.21 11.83 15.35
CA THR A 255 -15.63 12.02 15.74
C THR A 255 -16.49 12.67 14.64
N SER A 256 -15.89 13.05 13.52
CA SER A 256 -16.55 13.56 12.31
C SER A 256 -16.66 12.50 11.20
N ASP A 257 -16.35 11.23 11.47
CA ASP A 257 -16.50 10.15 10.49
C ASP A 257 -17.99 9.94 10.15
N PRO A 258 -18.39 10.04 8.86
CA PRO A 258 -19.78 9.83 8.44
C PRO A 258 -20.39 8.49 8.89
N ARG A 259 -19.58 7.43 9.03
CA ARG A 259 -20.02 6.09 9.48
C ARG A 259 -20.25 5.99 10.99
N LEU A 260 -20.02 7.07 11.74
CA LEU A 260 -20.30 7.20 13.17
C LEU A 260 -21.37 8.26 13.47
N LYS A 261 -22.02 8.83 12.44
CA LYS A 261 -22.96 9.93 12.59
C LYS A 261 -24.10 9.60 13.57
N GLU A 262 -24.73 8.44 13.43
CA GLU A 262 -25.88 8.02 14.24
C GLU A 262 -25.49 7.88 15.71
N CYS A 263 -24.35 7.25 15.99
CA CYS A 263 -23.78 7.15 17.32
C CYS A 263 -23.48 8.53 17.93
N MET A 264 -22.88 9.44 17.16
CA MET A 264 -22.56 10.80 17.64
C MET A 264 -23.81 11.66 17.87
N ASP A 265 -24.85 11.51 17.05
CA ASP A 265 -26.14 12.20 17.23
C ASP A 265 -26.95 11.63 18.40
N MET A 266 -26.97 10.30 18.58
CA MET A 266 -27.56 9.66 19.75
C MET A 266 -26.84 10.05 21.05
N LEU A 267 -25.51 10.11 21.05
CA LEU A 267 -24.73 10.61 22.19
C LEU A 267 -25.13 12.05 22.54
N ARG A 268 -25.21 12.96 21.56
CA ARG A 268 -25.65 14.35 21.77
C ARG A 268 -27.05 14.42 22.38
N LEU A 269 -28.00 13.62 21.88
CA LEU A 269 -29.37 13.56 22.38
C LEU A 269 -29.44 13.02 23.83
N THR A 270 -28.68 11.97 24.14
CA THR A 270 -28.62 11.38 25.49
C THR A 270 -27.95 12.32 26.50
N LEU A 271 -26.91 13.05 26.08
CA LEU A 271 -26.24 14.08 26.90
C LEU A 271 -27.18 15.24 27.27
N GLN A 272 -28.16 15.57 26.41
CA GLN A 272 -29.14 16.63 26.67
C GLN A 272 -30.32 16.19 27.55
N THR A 273 -30.56 14.89 27.69
CA THR A 273 -31.73 14.34 28.41
C THR A 273 -31.41 13.80 29.80
N THR A 274 -30.13 13.75 30.19
CA THR A 274 -29.66 13.14 31.44
C THR A 274 -29.13 14.21 32.40
N SER A 275 -29.61 14.22 33.65
CA SER A 275 -29.18 15.18 34.70
C SER A 275 -27.66 15.25 34.88
N ASP A 276 -27.01 14.09 34.82
CA ASP A 276 -25.58 13.94 35.11
C ASP A 276 -24.69 14.35 33.93
N GLY A 277 -25.26 14.58 32.74
CA GLY A 277 -24.64 15.21 31.55
C GLY A 277 -23.33 14.60 30.99
N VAL A 278 -22.78 13.57 31.61
CA VAL A 278 -21.38 13.12 31.40
C VAL A 278 -21.23 11.60 31.43
N MET A 279 -22.17 10.87 32.05
CA MET A 279 -22.09 9.43 32.29
C MET A 279 -23.12 8.63 31.49
N LEU A 280 -22.71 7.50 30.90
CA LEU A 280 -23.59 6.53 30.26
C LEU A 280 -23.69 5.26 31.10
N ASP A 281 -24.89 4.81 31.42
CA ASP A 281 -25.13 3.42 31.78
C ASP A 281 -25.06 2.49 30.54
N LYS A 282 -25.17 1.18 30.79
CA LYS A 282 -25.09 0.13 29.78
C LYS A 282 -26.17 0.24 28.69
N ASP A 283 -27.41 0.55 29.05
CA ASP A 283 -28.53 0.58 28.10
C ASP A 283 -28.54 1.88 27.28
N LEU A 284 -28.13 3.01 27.87
CA LEU A 284 -27.87 4.26 27.15
C LEU A 284 -26.70 4.11 26.18
N PHE A 285 -25.59 3.51 26.61
CA PHE A 285 -24.46 3.20 25.73
C PHE A 285 -24.90 2.32 24.54
N LYS A 286 -25.64 1.23 24.82
CA LYS A 286 -26.17 0.32 23.81
C LYS A 286 -27.06 1.02 22.78
N LYS A 287 -27.99 1.88 23.22
CA LYS A 287 -28.84 2.72 22.35
C LYS A 287 -28.03 3.65 21.45
N CYS A 288 -26.86 4.12 21.91
CA CYS A 288 -25.96 4.95 21.10
C CYS A 288 -25.15 4.14 20.09
N VAL A 289 -24.57 3.00 20.48
CA VAL A 289 -23.62 2.27 19.60
C VAL A 289 -24.27 1.31 18.61
N GLN A 290 -25.51 0.86 18.84
CA GLN A 290 -26.20 -0.18 18.05
C GLN A 290 -26.11 -0.01 16.52
N SER A 291 -26.28 1.22 16.00
CA SER A 291 -26.27 1.49 14.56
C SER A 291 -24.90 1.35 13.90
N ASN A 292 -23.83 1.52 14.69
CA ASN A 292 -22.45 1.62 14.21
C ASN A 292 -21.53 0.55 14.87
N ILE A 293 -22.11 -0.41 15.60
CA ILE A 293 -21.41 -1.39 16.46
C ILE A 293 -20.38 -2.24 15.70
N VAL A 294 -20.61 -2.53 14.42
CA VAL A 294 -19.67 -3.33 13.60
C VAL A 294 -18.32 -2.59 13.44
N LEU A 295 -18.36 -1.30 13.10
CA LEU A 295 -17.17 -0.46 12.95
C LEU A 295 -16.48 -0.23 14.30
N LEU A 296 -17.26 0.06 15.35
CA LEU A 296 -16.73 0.22 16.71
C LEU A 296 -16.07 -1.07 17.23
N THR A 297 -16.65 -2.25 16.93
CA THR A 297 -16.07 -3.56 17.27
C THR A 297 -14.75 -3.78 16.55
N GLN A 298 -14.62 -3.37 15.28
CA GLN A 298 -13.35 -3.44 14.56
C GLN A 298 -12.30 -2.50 15.17
N ALA A 299 -12.69 -1.29 15.54
CA ALA A 299 -11.82 -0.29 16.15
C ALA A 299 -11.25 -0.77 17.49
N PHE A 300 -12.13 -1.06 18.47
CA PHE A 300 -11.72 -1.41 19.83
C PHE A 300 -11.10 -2.81 19.94
N ARG A 301 -11.39 -3.75 19.02
CA ARG A 301 -10.71 -5.05 18.97
C ARG A 301 -9.41 -5.05 18.15
N ARG A 302 -8.88 -3.88 17.79
CA ARG A 302 -7.64 -3.73 16.99
C ARG A 302 -7.69 -4.58 15.70
N LYS A 303 -8.72 -4.38 14.88
CA LYS A 303 -8.93 -5.10 13.60
C LYS A 303 -8.84 -4.19 12.37
N PHE A 304 -8.51 -2.92 12.56
CA PHE A 304 -8.05 -2.07 11.47
C PHE A 304 -6.65 -2.46 10.99
N VAL A 305 -6.35 -2.06 9.76
CA VAL A 305 -5.12 -2.36 9.04
C VAL A 305 -3.85 -1.81 9.70
N ILE A 306 -3.98 -0.82 10.60
CA ILE A 306 -2.93 -0.40 11.54
C ILE A 306 -3.48 -0.56 12.97
N PRO A 307 -3.18 -1.66 13.67
CA PRO A 307 -3.69 -1.95 15.02
C PRO A 307 -3.26 -0.94 16.10
N ASP A 308 -1.99 -0.50 16.06
CA ASP A 308 -1.44 0.51 16.96
C ASP A 308 -1.23 1.82 16.18
N PHE A 309 -2.33 2.57 16.03
CA PHE A 309 -2.32 3.79 15.25
C PHE A 309 -1.52 4.91 15.94
N MET A 310 -1.56 5.00 17.28
CA MET A 310 -0.86 6.05 18.03
C MET A 310 0.66 5.92 17.94
N SER A 311 1.21 4.71 18.08
CA SER A 311 2.64 4.47 17.86
C SER A 311 3.02 4.77 16.40
N PHE A 312 2.21 4.33 15.44
CA PHE A 312 2.45 4.63 14.02
C PHE A 312 2.45 6.15 13.73
N THR A 313 1.55 6.92 14.34
CA THR A 313 1.51 8.38 14.14
C THR A 313 2.72 9.12 14.72
N SER A 314 3.31 8.66 15.84
CA SER A 314 4.58 9.23 16.34
C SER A 314 5.68 9.14 15.29
N HIS A 315 5.82 7.97 14.66
CA HIS A 315 6.80 7.79 13.57
C HIS A 315 6.49 8.68 12.36
N ILE A 316 5.21 8.92 12.02
CA ILE A 316 4.84 9.88 10.96
C ILE A 316 5.26 11.31 11.31
N ASP A 317 5.17 11.70 12.58
CA ASP A 317 5.57 13.04 13.04
C ASP A 317 7.10 13.21 13.08
N GLU A 318 7.84 12.15 13.45
CA GLU A 318 9.30 12.09 13.32
C GLU A 318 9.76 12.21 11.84
N LEU A 319 9.09 11.49 10.93
CA LEU A 319 9.33 11.58 9.49
C LEU A 319 8.96 12.96 8.92
N PHE A 320 7.92 13.60 9.45
CA PHE A 320 7.54 14.97 9.10
C PHE A 320 8.64 15.97 9.50
N GLU A 321 9.12 15.93 10.75
CA GLU A 321 10.20 16.80 11.24
C GLU A 321 11.58 16.42 10.67
N SER A 322 11.79 15.21 10.14
CA SER A 322 12.92 14.86 9.27
C SER A 322 12.85 15.67 7.98
N ALA A 323 11.79 15.46 7.19
CA ALA A 323 11.63 16.09 5.87
C ALA A 323 11.51 17.62 5.92
N LYS A 324 10.95 18.19 7.00
CA LYS A 324 10.80 19.63 7.23
C LYS A 324 12.12 20.41 7.18
N LYS A 325 13.23 19.76 7.57
CA LYS A 325 14.59 20.34 7.57
C LYS A 325 15.14 20.60 6.16
N GLN A 326 14.51 20.04 5.12
CA GLN A 326 14.89 20.28 3.74
C GLN A 326 14.38 21.64 3.25
N SER A 327 15.26 22.64 3.29
CA SER A 327 15.02 24.03 2.84
C SER A 327 15.32 24.26 1.35
N GLY A 328 15.71 23.22 0.61
CA GLY A 328 16.03 23.30 -0.82
C GLY A 328 14.80 23.31 -1.74
N GLY A 329 15.04 23.64 -3.01
CA GLY A 329 14.03 23.70 -4.07
C GLY A 329 13.67 25.12 -4.48
N LYS A 330 12.67 25.26 -5.37
CA LYS A 330 12.11 26.54 -5.80
C LYS A 330 10.60 26.44 -5.93
N VAL A 331 9.86 27.41 -5.38
CA VAL A 331 8.41 27.53 -5.61
C VAL A 331 8.14 27.76 -7.11
N ALA A 332 7.08 27.15 -7.64
CA ALA A 332 6.68 27.35 -9.03
C ALA A 332 6.21 28.79 -9.28
N ASP A 333 6.97 29.54 -10.09
CA ASP A 333 6.79 30.97 -10.31
C ASP A 333 6.36 31.34 -11.75
N TYR A 334 6.04 30.35 -12.58
CA TYR A 334 5.55 30.58 -13.95
C TYR A 334 4.14 31.19 -14.01
N ILE A 335 3.36 31.11 -12.93
CA ILE A 335 2.11 31.85 -12.73
C ILE A 335 2.07 32.50 -11.33
N PRO A 336 1.49 33.71 -11.20
CA PRO A 336 1.53 34.48 -9.95
C PRO A 336 0.67 33.88 -8.81
N GLN A 337 -0.18 32.90 -9.08
CA GLN A 337 -1.00 32.21 -8.07
C GLN A 337 -0.17 31.18 -7.30
N LEU A 338 0.71 30.44 -7.97
CA LEU A 338 1.62 29.48 -7.32
C LEU A 338 2.76 30.20 -6.58
N ALA A 339 3.26 31.31 -7.14
CA ALA A 339 4.28 32.16 -6.54
C ALA A 339 3.88 32.79 -5.18
N LYS A 340 2.59 32.77 -4.81
CA LYS A 340 2.08 33.31 -3.53
C LYS A 340 2.28 32.37 -2.34
N PHE A 341 2.47 31.07 -2.56
CA PHE A 341 2.62 30.13 -1.46
C PHE A 341 4.02 30.24 -0.85
N SER A 342 4.12 30.38 0.47
CA SER A 342 5.40 30.43 1.17
C SER A 342 6.17 29.11 1.00
N PRO A 343 7.51 29.14 0.78
CA PRO A 343 8.34 27.95 0.72
C PRO A 343 8.38 27.15 2.03
N ASP A 344 8.07 27.79 3.16
CA ASP A 344 8.13 27.16 4.48
C ASP A 344 7.01 26.12 4.67
N LEU A 345 5.86 26.34 4.01
CA LEU A 345 4.65 25.53 4.14
C LEU A 345 4.94 24.03 3.93
N TRP A 346 4.50 23.21 4.87
CA TRP A 346 4.69 21.76 4.87
C TRP A 346 3.54 21.08 5.60
N GLY A 347 2.76 20.28 4.88
CA GLY A 347 1.66 19.49 5.45
C GLY A 347 1.73 18.02 5.02
N VAL A 348 1.45 17.11 5.95
CA VAL A 348 1.29 15.67 5.69
C VAL A 348 -0.01 15.18 6.32
N SER A 349 -0.87 14.56 5.52
CA SER A 349 -2.11 13.92 5.98
C SER A 349 -2.19 12.46 5.54
N VAL A 350 -2.76 11.64 6.41
CA VAL A 350 -2.85 10.18 6.29
C VAL A 350 -4.30 9.74 6.48
N CYS A 351 -4.77 8.82 5.65
CA CYS A 351 -6.05 8.14 5.82
C CYS A 351 -5.88 6.63 5.52
N THR A 352 -6.17 5.75 6.48
CA THR A 352 -6.14 4.29 6.24
C THR A 352 -7.38 3.83 5.49
N VAL A 353 -7.34 2.62 4.91
CA VAL A 353 -8.51 2.03 4.22
C VAL A 353 -9.72 1.81 5.15
N ASP A 354 -9.49 1.76 6.47
CA ASP A 354 -10.53 1.68 7.50
C ASP A 354 -11.03 3.05 7.99
N GLY A 355 -10.42 4.15 7.54
CA GLY A 355 -10.78 5.52 7.92
C GLY A 355 -10.07 6.09 9.15
N GLN A 356 -8.99 5.47 9.62
CA GLN A 356 -8.12 6.07 10.66
C GLN A 356 -7.34 7.24 10.05
N ARG A 357 -7.22 8.38 10.73
CA ARG A 357 -6.73 9.63 10.13
C ARG A 357 -5.85 10.50 11.02
N HIS A 358 -4.66 10.81 10.53
CA HIS A 358 -3.67 11.70 11.16
C HIS A 358 -3.24 12.83 10.22
N SER A 359 -2.85 13.97 10.78
CA SER A 359 -2.45 15.16 10.03
C SER A 359 -1.50 16.03 10.86
N ILE A 360 -0.35 16.38 10.28
CA ILE A 360 0.67 17.26 10.89
C ILE A 360 1.14 18.33 9.90
N GLY A 361 1.34 19.56 10.40
CA GLY A 361 1.68 20.73 9.60
C GLY A 361 0.48 21.40 8.91
N ASP A 362 0.74 22.10 7.80
CA ASP A 362 -0.17 23.02 7.07
C ASP A 362 -1.31 22.33 6.29
N THR A 363 -1.79 21.21 6.83
CA THR A 363 -2.68 20.23 6.20
C THR A 363 -4.05 20.73 5.77
N LYS A 364 -4.50 21.85 6.34
CA LYS A 364 -5.81 22.48 6.10
C LYS A 364 -5.77 23.65 5.13
N VAL A 365 -4.58 24.06 4.66
CA VAL A 365 -4.44 25.11 3.64
C VAL A 365 -4.90 24.53 2.29
N PRO A 366 -5.80 25.22 1.55
CA PRO A 366 -6.22 24.79 0.23
C PRO A 366 -5.14 25.08 -0.83
N PHE A 367 -4.92 24.15 -1.74
CA PHE A 367 -4.01 24.30 -2.88
C PHE A 367 -4.55 23.59 -4.12
N CYS A 368 -4.13 24.04 -5.31
CA CYS A 368 -4.56 23.44 -6.58
C CYS A 368 -3.94 22.05 -6.80
N LEU A 369 -4.76 21.04 -7.12
CA LEU A 369 -4.33 19.67 -7.44
C LEU A 369 -3.29 19.62 -8.56
N GLN A 370 -3.42 20.49 -9.56
CA GLN A 370 -2.53 20.53 -10.72
C GLN A 370 -2.42 19.14 -11.38
N SER A 371 -1.20 18.60 -11.54
CA SER A 371 -1.02 17.27 -12.14
C SER A 371 -1.49 16.10 -11.27
N CYS A 372 -1.83 16.31 -9.99
CA CYS A 372 -2.44 15.27 -9.13
C CYS A 372 -3.86 14.90 -9.58
N VAL A 373 -4.56 15.75 -10.34
CA VAL A 373 -5.90 15.41 -10.89
C VAL A 373 -5.83 14.34 -12.00
N LYS A 374 -4.66 14.19 -12.66
CA LYS A 374 -4.46 13.31 -13.82
C LYS A 374 -4.84 11.84 -13.57
N PRO A 375 -4.39 11.16 -12.49
CA PRO A 375 -4.85 9.81 -12.14
C PRO A 375 -6.35 9.76 -11.85
N LEU A 376 -6.90 10.74 -11.15
CA LEU A 376 -8.31 10.77 -10.73
C LEU A 376 -9.24 10.81 -11.95
N LYS A 377 -8.97 11.72 -12.90
CA LYS A 377 -9.80 11.84 -14.12
C LYS A 377 -9.64 10.66 -15.09
N TYR A 378 -8.49 9.98 -15.08
CA TYR A 378 -8.32 8.71 -15.79
C TYR A 378 -9.10 7.57 -15.11
N ALA A 379 -9.13 7.51 -13.78
CA ALA A 379 -9.95 6.54 -13.04
C ALA A 379 -11.45 6.71 -13.34
N ILE A 380 -11.94 7.95 -13.42
CA ILE A 380 -13.33 8.25 -13.84
C ILE A 380 -13.57 7.74 -15.27
N ALA A 381 -12.72 8.10 -16.24
CA ALA A 381 -12.88 7.65 -17.62
C ALA A 381 -12.88 6.12 -17.77
N VAL A 382 -12.05 5.39 -17.03
CA VAL A 382 -12.04 3.91 -17.04
C VAL A 382 -13.22 3.32 -16.25
N ASN A 383 -13.72 3.99 -15.22
CA ASN A 383 -14.93 3.58 -14.49
C ASN A 383 -16.16 3.55 -15.41
N ASP A 384 -16.32 4.58 -16.24
CA ASP A 384 -17.52 4.79 -17.03
C ASP A 384 -17.46 4.08 -18.40
N LEU A 385 -16.27 3.99 -19.01
CA LEU A 385 -16.07 3.54 -20.39
C LEU A 385 -15.30 2.22 -20.52
N GLY A 386 -14.64 1.77 -19.43
CA GLY A 386 -13.80 0.57 -19.39
C GLY A 386 -12.43 0.73 -20.05
N THR A 387 -11.48 -0.15 -19.67
CA THR A 387 -10.08 -0.10 -20.15
C THR A 387 -9.97 -0.08 -21.67
N GLU A 388 -10.78 -0.91 -22.35
CA GLU A 388 -10.72 -1.15 -23.79
C GLU A 388 -11.31 -0.02 -24.66
N TYR A 389 -12.01 0.95 -24.08
CA TYR A 389 -12.38 2.18 -24.79
C TYR A 389 -11.32 3.26 -24.59
N VAL A 390 -10.94 3.53 -23.33
CA VAL A 390 -9.97 4.59 -22.98
C VAL A 390 -8.64 4.39 -23.70
N HIS A 391 -8.11 3.16 -23.72
CA HIS A 391 -6.83 2.87 -24.34
C HIS A 391 -6.82 2.73 -25.87
N ARG A 392 -7.93 3.07 -26.54
CA ARG A 392 -7.89 3.37 -27.98
C ARG A 392 -7.19 4.70 -28.26
N TYR A 393 -7.30 5.64 -27.32
CA TYR A 393 -6.84 7.02 -27.48
C TYR A 393 -5.55 7.34 -26.70
N VAL A 394 -5.24 6.58 -25.64
CA VAL A 394 -4.03 6.79 -24.80
C VAL A 394 -3.30 5.47 -24.53
N GLY A 395 -1.97 5.49 -24.54
CA GLY A 395 -1.12 4.34 -24.25
C GLY A 395 -1.13 3.92 -22.76
N LYS A 396 -0.30 2.92 -22.44
CA LYS A 396 -0.21 2.27 -21.13
C LYS A 396 1.18 2.34 -20.49
N GLU A 397 2.13 3.08 -21.09
CA GLU A 397 3.57 2.88 -20.85
C GLU A 397 4.31 4.20 -20.57
N PRO A 398 5.46 4.17 -19.85
CA PRO A 398 6.32 5.34 -19.70
C PRO A 398 6.91 5.75 -21.05
N SER A 399 7.19 7.04 -21.22
CA SER A 399 7.73 7.58 -22.49
C SER A 399 9.19 7.19 -22.78
N GLY A 400 9.97 6.79 -21.76
CA GLY A 400 11.43 6.63 -21.83
C GLY A 400 12.22 7.92 -22.09
N LEU A 401 11.54 8.97 -22.56
CA LEU A 401 12.04 10.29 -22.93
C LEU A 401 11.58 11.34 -21.92
N ARG A 402 12.44 12.36 -21.70
CA ARG A 402 12.15 13.52 -20.84
C ARG A 402 10.77 14.12 -21.15
N PHE A 403 10.00 14.43 -20.11
CA PHE A 403 8.62 14.93 -20.17
C PHE A 403 8.41 16.21 -21.01
N ASN A 404 9.48 16.88 -21.42
CA ASN A 404 9.47 18.09 -22.24
C ASN A 404 9.42 17.86 -23.76
N LYS A 405 9.56 16.62 -24.26
CA LYS A 405 9.46 16.33 -25.71
C LYS A 405 8.01 16.13 -26.15
N LEU A 406 7.64 16.72 -27.30
CA LEU A 406 6.30 16.67 -27.89
C LEU A 406 6.16 15.46 -28.82
N PHE A 407 5.99 14.26 -28.26
CA PHE A 407 5.81 13.04 -29.06
C PHE A 407 4.59 12.22 -28.63
N LEU A 408 4.03 11.53 -29.62
CA LEU A 408 3.12 10.40 -29.49
C LEU A 408 3.96 9.10 -29.54
N ASN A 409 3.35 7.97 -29.19
CA ASN A 409 3.92 6.65 -29.48
C ASN A 409 3.74 6.28 -30.97
N GLU A 410 4.23 5.11 -31.35
CA GLU A 410 4.16 4.58 -32.72
C GLU A 410 2.72 4.35 -33.23
N ASP A 411 1.71 4.30 -32.34
CA ASP A 411 0.30 4.23 -32.71
C ASP A 411 -0.38 5.61 -32.90
N ASP A 412 0.38 6.71 -32.91
CA ASP A 412 -0.15 8.09 -32.87
C ASP A 412 -1.02 8.40 -31.62
N LYS A 413 -0.68 7.83 -30.45
CA LYS A 413 -1.35 8.11 -29.15
C LYS A 413 -0.37 8.68 -28.12
N PRO A 414 -0.81 9.50 -27.15
CA PRO A 414 0.07 9.87 -26.04
C PRO A 414 0.44 8.64 -25.19
N HIS A 415 1.70 8.55 -24.77
CA HIS A 415 2.26 7.35 -24.11
C HIS A 415 1.45 6.82 -22.90
N ASN A 416 0.90 7.71 -22.07
CA ASN A 416 0.14 7.38 -20.85
C ASN A 416 -0.69 8.60 -20.38
N PRO A 417 -1.69 8.42 -19.49
CA PRO A 417 -2.51 9.52 -18.97
C PRO A 417 -1.83 10.44 -17.96
N MET A 418 -0.60 10.15 -17.52
CA MET A 418 0.10 10.94 -16.48
C MET A 418 0.90 12.12 -17.06
N VAL A 419 1.20 12.10 -18.37
CA VAL A 419 1.74 13.25 -19.12
C VAL A 419 0.63 14.16 -19.65
N ASN A 420 0.92 15.45 -19.90
CA ASN A 420 -0.10 16.43 -20.30
C ASN A 420 -0.91 16.01 -21.54
N ALA A 421 -0.26 15.51 -22.61
CA ALA A 421 -0.96 15.09 -23.83
C ALA A 421 -1.99 13.98 -23.58
N GLY A 422 -1.63 12.93 -22.82
CA GLY A 422 -2.56 11.86 -22.46
C GLY A 422 -3.65 12.34 -21.50
N ALA A 423 -3.33 13.27 -20.60
CA ALA A 423 -4.30 13.89 -19.71
C ALA A 423 -5.29 14.83 -20.43
N ILE A 424 -4.91 15.46 -21.55
CA ILE A 424 -5.79 16.24 -22.43
C ILE A 424 -6.71 15.29 -23.21
N VAL A 425 -6.16 14.22 -23.78
CA VAL A 425 -6.96 13.16 -24.44
C VAL A 425 -7.97 12.54 -23.47
N VAL A 426 -7.57 12.16 -22.25
CA VAL A 426 -8.50 11.65 -21.22
C VAL A 426 -9.61 12.65 -20.89
N THR A 427 -9.32 13.95 -20.82
CA THR A 427 -10.36 14.99 -20.62
C THR A 427 -11.40 15.00 -21.74
N SER A 428 -11.05 14.66 -22.98
CA SER A 428 -12.04 14.52 -24.09
C SER A 428 -13.00 13.34 -23.94
N LEU A 429 -12.65 12.33 -23.13
CA LEU A 429 -13.46 11.12 -22.97
C LEU A 429 -14.57 11.28 -21.93
N ILE A 430 -14.39 12.18 -20.96
CA ILE A 430 -15.32 12.34 -19.83
C ILE A 430 -16.61 13.00 -20.32
N LYS A 431 -17.73 12.29 -20.16
CA LYS A 431 -19.09 12.78 -20.47
C LYS A 431 -19.16 13.44 -21.86
N GLN A 432 -18.87 12.66 -22.89
CA GLN A 432 -19.10 13.07 -24.28
C GLN A 432 -20.57 13.47 -24.52
N GLY A 433 -20.79 14.44 -25.41
CA GLY A 433 -22.13 14.91 -25.79
C GLY A 433 -22.75 16.02 -24.92
N VAL A 434 -22.11 16.43 -23.81
CA VAL A 434 -22.56 17.58 -22.99
C VAL A 434 -21.55 18.74 -22.95
N ASN A 435 -21.99 19.91 -22.47
CA ASN A 435 -21.15 21.09 -22.31
C ASN A 435 -20.15 20.95 -21.14
N ASN A 436 -19.20 21.89 -21.04
CA ASN A 436 -18.13 21.80 -20.05
C ASN A 436 -18.58 22.04 -18.61
N ALA A 437 -19.66 22.79 -18.36
CA ALA A 437 -20.17 22.98 -16.99
C ALA A 437 -20.68 21.66 -16.43
N GLU A 438 -21.53 20.94 -17.18
CA GLU A 438 -22.01 19.61 -16.81
C GLU A 438 -20.88 18.58 -16.63
N LYS A 439 -19.79 18.67 -17.42
CA LYS A 439 -18.59 17.83 -17.22
C LYS A 439 -17.84 18.19 -15.93
N PHE A 440 -17.75 19.47 -15.60
CA PHE A 440 -17.10 19.95 -14.39
C PHE A 440 -17.87 19.50 -13.14
N ASP A 441 -19.19 19.72 -13.11
CA ASP A 441 -20.07 19.26 -12.03
C ASP A 441 -19.99 17.73 -11.84
N TYR A 442 -19.94 16.97 -12.94
CA TYR A 442 -19.78 15.52 -12.90
C TYR A 442 -18.44 15.08 -12.27
N VAL A 443 -17.33 15.73 -12.63
CA VAL A 443 -16.03 15.43 -12.01
C VAL A 443 -15.99 15.88 -10.55
N MET A 444 -16.54 17.05 -10.21
CA MET A 444 -16.65 17.51 -8.83
C MET A 444 -17.50 16.55 -7.98
N GLN A 445 -18.59 15.98 -8.52
CA GLN A 445 -19.36 14.93 -7.84
C GLN A 445 -18.50 13.69 -7.53
N PHE A 446 -17.69 13.22 -8.48
CA PHE A 446 -16.78 12.09 -8.23
C PHE A 446 -15.69 12.43 -7.21
N LEU A 447 -15.08 13.62 -7.28
CA LEU A 447 -14.04 14.04 -6.34
C LEU A 447 -14.59 14.20 -4.92
N ASN A 448 -15.78 14.78 -4.75
CA ASN A 448 -16.46 14.85 -3.45
C ASN A 448 -16.66 13.44 -2.85
N LYS A 449 -17.18 12.48 -3.64
CA LYS A 449 -17.32 11.09 -3.21
C LYS A 449 -15.98 10.44 -2.82
N MET A 450 -14.94 10.64 -3.63
CA MET A 450 -13.59 10.14 -3.33
C MET A 450 -12.98 10.78 -2.07
N ALA A 451 -13.34 12.02 -1.74
CA ALA A 451 -12.93 12.72 -0.53
C ALA A 451 -13.86 12.48 0.68
N GLY A 452 -14.93 11.69 0.53
CA GLY A 452 -15.92 11.48 1.59
C GLY A 452 -16.69 12.74 1.97
N ASN A 453 -16.93 13.63 0.99
CA ASN A 453 -17.53 14.96 1.12
C ASN A 453 -16.71 15.98 1.94
N GLU A 454 -15.41 15.77 2.10
CA GLU A 454 -14.49 16.84 2.54
C GLU A 454 -14.19 17.84 1.41
N TYR A 455 -13.43 18.90 1.74
CA TYR A 455 -13.18 20.05 0.86
C TYR A 455 -12.64 19.67 -0.54
N VAL A 456 -13.42 20.00 -1.56
CA VAL A 456 -13.00 20.09 -2.97
C VAL A 456 -13.48 21.45 -3.50
N GLY A 457 -12.54 22.35 -3.79
CA GLY A 457 -12.77 23.73 -4.23
C GLY A 457 -12.38 23.97 -5.69
N PHE A 458 -12.39 25.23 -6.12
CA PHE A 458 -11.99 25.62 -7.48
C PHE A 458 -11.38 27.03 -7.53
N SER A 459 -10.16 27.10 -8.06
CA SER A 459 -9.37 28.32 -8.18
C SER A 459 -9.57 28.98 -9.54
N ASN A 460 -10.64 29.77 -9.71
CA ASN A 460 -10.83 30.55 -10.95
C ASN A 460 -9.60 31.43 -11.25
N ALA A 461 -8.97 32.01 -10.24
CA ALA A 461 -7.75 32.80 -10.39
C ALA A 461 -6.60 31.99 -11.02
N THR A 462 -6.40 30.73 -10.59
CA THR A 462 -5.36 29.86 -11.17
C THR A 462 -5.75 29.38 -12.56
N PHE A 463 -7.04 29.10 -12.80
CA PHE A 463 -7.56 28.72 -14.12
C PHE A 463 -7.29 29.77 -15.19
N GLN A 464 -7.53 31.07 -14.90
CA GLN A 464 -7.25 32.13 -15.88
C GLN A 464 -5.76 32.17 -16.25
N SER A 465 -4.85 32.17 -15.27
CA SER A 465 -3.42 32.29 -15.57
C SER A 465 -2.77 30.99 -16.11
N GLU A 466 -3.28 29.80 -15.77
CA GLU A 466 -2.91 28.54 -16.46
C GLU A 466 -3.34 28.57 -17.93
N ARG A 467 -4.50 29.17 -18.24
CA ARG A 467 -5.00 29.33 -19.61
C ARG A 467 -4.19 30.39 -20.38
N GLU A 468 -3.90 31.53 -19.76
CA GLU A 468 -3.11 32.63 -20.35
C GLU A 468 -1.64 32.24 -20.62
N SER A 469 -1.02 31.45 -19.73
CA SER A 469 0.33 30.89 -19.92
C SER A 469 0.33 29.53 -20.63
N GLY A 470 -0.82 29.13 -21.18
CA GLY A 470 -1.12 27.77 -21.62
C GLY A 470 -0.49 27.31 -22.93
N ASP A 471 0.36 28.12 -23.59
CA ASP A 471 0.88 27.93 -24.96
C ASP A 471 1.29 26.50 -25.29
N ARG A 472 2.04 25.85 -24.40
CA ARG A 472 2.50 24.48 -24.60
C ARG A 472 1.35 23.48 -24.68
N ASN A 473 0.30 23.67 -23.89
CA ASN A 473 -0.88 22.83 -23.91
C ASN A 473 -1.75 23.12 -25.16
N PHE A 474 -1.79 24.37 -25.65
CA PHE A 474 -2.39 24.68 -26.96
C PHE A 474 -1.65 23.99 -28.12
N ALA A 475 -0.32 24.05 -28.14
CA ALA A 475 0.49 23.37 -29.15
C ALA A 475 0.25 21.84 -29.15
N ILE A 476 0.16 21.24 -27.95
CA ILE A 476 -0.24 19.84 -27.78
C ILE A 476 -1.66 19.61 -28.32
N GLY A 477 -2.63 20.46 -27.98
CA GLY A 477 -4.03 20.34 -28.42
C GLY A 477 -4.17 20.37 -29.95
N TYR A 478 -3.52 21.32 -30.63
CA TYR A 478 -3.52 21.38 -32.09
C TYR A 478 -2.85 20.15 -32.73
N TYR A 479 -1.73 19.68 -32.19
CA TYR A 479 -1.06 18.47 -32.70
C TYR A 479 -1.93 17.21 -32.53
N LEU A 480 -2.61 17.05 -31.39
CA LEU A 480 -3.57 15.98 -31.14
C LEU A 480 -4.80 16.06 -32.07
N LYS A 481 -5.24 17.28 -32.43
CA LYS A 481 -6.36 17.49 -33.36
C LYS A 481 -6.00 17.05 -34.79
N GLU A 482 -4.82 17.46 -35.28
CA GLU A 482 -4.31 17.06 -36.60
C GLU A 482 -4.13 15.54 -36.70
N LYS A 483 -3.54 14.93 -35.66
CA LYS A 483 -3.34 13.48 -35.56
C LYS A 483 -4.59 12.66 -35.21
N LYS A 484 -5.77 13.30 -35.08
CA LYS A 484 -7.05 12.65 -34.78
C LYS A 484 -7.04 11.83 -33.48
N CYS A 485 -6.28 12.27 -32.49
CA CYS A 485 -6.15 11.60 -31.18
C CYS A 485 -7.39 11.76 -30.27
N PHE A 486 -8.39 12.54 -30.71
CA PHE A 486 -9.64 12.82 -30.01
C PHE A 486 -10.81 12.00 -30.61
N PRO A 487 -11.87 11.72 -29.82
CA PRO A 487 -13.14 11.20 -30.36
C PRO A 487 -13.74 12.10 -31.45
N GLU A 488 -14.52 11.51 -32.35
CA GLU A 488 -15.25 12.24 -33.38
C GLU A 488 -16.19 13.29 -32.76
N GLY A 489 -16.32 14.46 -33.39
CA GLY A 489 -17.12 15.58 -32.88
C GLY A 489 -16.52 16.38 -31.71
N THR A 490 -15.30 16.07 -31.28
CA THR A 490 -14.64 16.80 -30.17
C THR A 490 -14.19 18.20 -30.60
N ASP A 491 -14.66 19.24 -29.90
CA ASP A 491 -13.97 20.54 -29.91
C ASP A 491 -12.73 20.49 -29.01
N MET A 492 -11.57 20.70 -29.64
CA MET A 492 -10.27 20.74 -28.96
C MET A 492 -10.15 21.93 -28.00
N VAL A 493 -10.69 23.11 -28.35
CA VAL A 493 -10.47 24.34 -27.55
C VAL A 493 -11.27 24.26 -26.25
N GLY A 494 -12.55 23.90 -26.32
CA GLY A 494 -13.37 23.62 -25.15
C GLY A 494 -12.82 22.49 -24.29
N ILE A 495 -12.26 21.41 -24.88
CA ILE A 495 -11.59 20.37 -24.09
C ILE A 495 -10.30 20.87 -23.41
N LEU A 496 -9.60 21.85 -24.00
CA LEU A 496 -8.43 22.44 -23.38
C LEU A 496 -8.80 23.38 -22.21
N ASP A 497 -9.83 24.22 -22.36
CA ASP A 497 -10.38 25.01 -21.27
C ASP A 497 -10.85 24.11 -20.12
N PHE A 498 -11.54 23.00 -20.41
CA PHE A 498 -11.92 22.03 -19.39
C PHE A 498 -10.71 21.32 -18.76
N TYR A 499 -9.63 21.06 -19.53
CA TYR A 499 -8.37 20.55 -18.98
C TYR A 499 -7.76 21.53 -17.97
N PHE A 500 -7.73 22.83 -18.27
CA PHE A 500 -7.25 23.86 -17.34
C PHE A 500 -8.14 23.96 -16.09
N GLN A 501 -9.47 23.96 -16.24
CA GLN A 501 -10.41 23.95 -15.11
C GLN A 501 -10.11 22.79 -14.13
N LEU A 502 -9.91 21.57 -14.65
CA LEU A 502 -9.60 20.40 -13.82
C LEU A 502 -8.24 20.49 -13.11
N CYS A 503 -7.24 21.16 -13.68
CA CYS A 503 -5.96 21.38 -13.01
C CYS A 503 -6.02 22.43 -11.89
N SER A 504 -6.99 23.35 -11.96
CA SER A 504 -7.23 24.39 -10.94
C SER A 504 -8.27 24.03 -9.87
N ILE A 505 -8.67 22.75 -9.77
CA ILE A 505 -9.45 22.24 -8.63
C ILE A 505 -8.59 22.28 -7.36
N GLU A 506 -9.15 22.77 -6.26
CA GLU A 506 -8.47 22.94 -4.98
C GLU A 506 -8.81 21.81 -4.00
N VAL A 507 -7.83 21.40 -3.20
CA VAL A 507 -7.97 20.41 -2.11
C VAL A 507 -7.15 20.84 -0.91
N THR A 508 -7.40 20.22 0.25
CA THR A 508 -6.47 20.26 1.38
C THR A 508 -5.66 18.97 1.43
N CYS A 509 -4.64 18.88 2.29
CA CYS A 509 -4.00 17.58 2.53
C CYS A 509 -4.99 16.58 3.14
N GLU A 510 -5.86 17.06 4.03
CA GLU A 510 -6.85 16.25 4.73
C GLU A 510 -7.79 15.55 3.72
N SER A 511 -8.38 16.27 2.77
CA SER A 511 -9.33 15.71 1.80
C SER A 511 -8.64 14.88 0.71
N ALA A 512 -7.47 15.30 0.24
CA ALA A 512 -6.69 14.55 -0.75
C ALA A 512 -6.14 13.23 -0.20
N SER A 513 -5.86 13.13 1.11
CA SER A 513 -5.50 11.85 1.75
C SER A 513 -6.66 10.83 1.69
N VAL A 514 -7.91 11.29 1.81
CA VAL A 514 -9.11 10.45 1.64
C VAL A 514 -9.29 10.02 0.18
N MET A 515 -9.02 10.91 -0.79
CA MET A 515 -9.01 10.55 -2.22
C MET A 515 -7.97 9.46 -2.52
N ALA A 516 -6.75 9.58 -1.98
CA ALA A 516 -5.72 8.56 -2.08
C ALA A 516 -6.14 7.25 -1.40
N ALA A 517 -6.80 7.32 -0.25
CA ALA A 517 -7.24 6.15 0.50
C ALA A 517 -8.41 5.42 -0.18
N THR A 518 -9.28 6.14 -0.91
CA THR A 518 -10.27 5.54 -1.82
C THR A 518 -9.61 4.71 -2.93
N LEU A 519 -8.43 5.12 -3.43
CA LEU A 519 -7.63 4.31 -4.36
C LEU A 519 -6.93 3.14 -3.63
N ALA A 520 -6.44 3.34 -2.40
CA ALA A 520 -5.88 2.26 -1.58
C ALA A 520 -6.90 1.15 -1.29
N ASN A 521 -8.17 1.52 -1.10
CA ASN A 521 -9.30 0.66 -0.74
C ASN A 521 -10.09 0.16 -1.98
N GLY A 522 -9.42 -0.04 -3.12
CA GLY A 522 -10.01 -0.67 -4.30
C GLY A 522 -11.18 0.08 -4.96
N GLY A 523 -11.40 1.36 -4.60
CA GLY A 523 -12.47 2.20 -5.13
C GLY A 523 -13.63 2.46 -4.16
N PHE A 524 -13.55 1.97 -2.91
CA PHE A 524 -14.50 2.28 -1.85
C PHE A 524 -13.99 3.42 -0.97
N CYS A 525 -14.79 4.45 -0.74
CA CYS A 525 -14.36 5.58 0.11
C CYS A 525 -14.29 5.13 1.58
N PRO A 526 -13.13 5.25 2.26
CA PRO A 526 -12.91 4.62 3.56
C PRO A 526 -13.83 5.19 4.65
N ILE A 527 -14.13 6.50 4.60
CA ILE A 527 -14.94 7.19 5.61
C ILE A 527 -16.45 7.24 5.28
N THR A 528 -16.91 6.60 4.19
CA THR A 528 -18.36 6.51 3.88
C THR A 528 -18.83 5.10 3.52
N GLY A 529 -17.93 4.23 3.08
CA GLY A 529 -18.28 2.91 2.54
C GLY A 529 -18.87 2.95 1.12
N GLU A 530 -19.04 4.13 0.50
CA GLU A 530 -19.54 4.22 -0.88
C GLU A 530 -18.54 3.64 -1.87
N ARG A 531 -19.01 2.78 -2.79
CA ARG A 531 -18.24 2.36 -3.94
C ARG A 531 -18.22 3.47 -5.00
N VAL A 532 -17.18 4.28 -5.00
CA VAL A 532 -17.00 5.43 -5.91
C VAL A 532 -16.46 5.01 -7.27
N LEU A 533 -15.58 4.01 -7.33
CA LEU A 533 -14.89 3.58 -8.55
C LEU A 533 -15.01 2.08 -8.83
N SER A 534 -14.66 1.67 -10.05
CA SER A 534 -14.45 0.26 -10.40
C SER A 534 -13.05 -0.20 -9.96
N PRO A 535 -12.91 -1.42 -9.39
CA PRO A 535 -11.59 -1.97 -9.05
C PRO A 535 -10.65 -2.10 -10.26
N GLU A 536 -11.20 -2.20 -11.47
CA GLU A 536 -10.46 -2.16 -12.73
C GLU A 536 -9.79 -0.79 -12.94
N ALA A 537 -10.57 0.30 -12.84
CA ALA A 537 -10.07 1.67 -12.96
C ALA A 537 -8.99 1.95 -11.91
N VAL A 538 -9.22 1.56 -10.66
CA VAL A 538 -8.27 1.76 -9.55
C VAL A 538 -6.97 1.00 -9.80
N ARG A 539 -7.02 -0.30 -10.10
CA ARG A 539 -5.81 -1.11 -10.40
C ARG A 539 -4.99 -0.51 -11.53
N ASN A 540 -5.64 -0.11 -12.63
CA ASN A 540 -4.92 0.45 -13.77
C ASN A 540 -4.31 1.83 -13.42
N THR A 541 -5.03 2.64 -12.63
CA THR A 541 -4.57 3.96 -12.18
C THR A 541 -3.33 3.83 -11.30
N LEU A 542 -3.33 2.92 -10.32
CA LEU A 542 -2.18 2.64 -9.46
C LEU A 542 -0.97 2.10 -10.26
N SER A 543 -1.22 1.25 -11.25
CA SER A 543 -0.16 0.73 -12.14
C SER A 543 0.54 1.87 -12.89
N LEU A 544 -0.24 2.82 -13.43
CA LEU A 544 0.27 3.97 -14.19
C LEU A 544 0.86 5.07 -13.29
N MET A 545 0.39 5.20 -12.04
CA MET A 545 1.01 6.05 -11.02
C MET A 545 2.40 5.51 -10.63
N HIS A 546 2.54 4.20 -10.46
CA HIS A 546 3.82 3.55 -10.17
C HIS A 546 4.84 3.79 -11.31
N SER A 547 4.47 3.56 -12.58
CA SER A 547 5.42 3.67 -13.70
C SER A 547 5.63 5.09 -14.26
N CYS A 548 4.65 6.00 -14.12
CA CYS A 548 4.61 7.28 -14.85
C CYS A 548 4.27 8.51 -13.97
N GLY A 549 4.20 8.34 -12.64
CA GLY A 549 3.59 9.33 -11.74
C GLY A 549 4.43 10.57 -11.38
N MET A 550 5.76 10.48 -11.39
CA MET A 550 6.68 11.45 -10.78
C MET A 550 7.56 12.17 -11.80
N TYR A 551 7.00 12.45 -12.99
CA TYR A 551 7.70 13.03 -14.14
C TYR A 551 8.95 12.19 -14.52
N ASP A 552 10.07 12.81 -14.86
CA ASP A 552 11.31 12.10 -15.21
C ASP A 552 11.87 11.26 -14.03
N PHE A 553 11.47 11.55 -12.79
CA PHE A 553 11.85 10.78 -11.60
C PHE A 553 11.07 9.45 -11.45
N SER A 554 10.03 9.20 -12.25
CA SER A 554 9.12 8.05 -12.08
C SER A 554 9.85 6.70 -11.97
N GLY A 555 10.88 6.46 -12.81
CA GLY A 555 11.64 5.21 -12.76
C GLY A 555 12.50 5.06 -11.50
N GLN A 556 13.06 6.15 -10.97
CA GLN A 556 13.84 6.14 -9.74
C GLN A 556 12.93 6.02 -8.51
N PHE A 557 11.77 6.70 -8.52
CA PHE A 557 10.74 6.55 -7.48
C PHE A 557 10.18 5.12 -7.45
N ALA A 558 9.87 4.53 -8.60
CA ALA A 558 9.40 3.14 -8.70
C ALA A 558 10.43 2.10 -8.22
N PHE A 559 11.73 2.40 -8.34
CA PHE A 559 12.80 1.52 -7.90
C PHE A 559 13.11 1.67 -6.39
N HIS A 560 13.26 2.90 -5.91
CA HIS A 560 13.67 3.18 -4.52
C HIS A 560 12.51 3.28 -3.52
N VAL A 561 11.36 3.85 -3.93
CA VAL A 561 10.17 4.00 -3.08
C VAL A 561 9.13 2.91 -3.38
N GLY A 562 8.97 2.53 -4.65
CA GLY A 562 8.09 1.44 -5.08
C GLY A 562 6.59 1.71 -4.98
N LEU A 563 6.16 2.81 -4.36
CA LEU A 563 4.76 3.16 -4.16
C LEU A 563 4.14 3.83 -5.40
N PRO A 564 2.84 3.58 -5.71
CA PRO A 564 2.07 4.42 -6.62
C PRO A 564 1.93 5.86 -6.09
N ALA A 565 2.43 6.84 -6.85
CA ALA A 565 2.33 8.26 -6.50
C ALA A 565 1.97 9.14 -7.71
N LYS A 566 1.56 10.38 -7.47
CA LYS A 566 1.49 11.44 -8.49
C LYS A 566 1.87 12.79 -7.89
N SER A 567 2.87 13.44 -8.48
CA SER A 567 3.24 14.82 -8.15
C SER A 567 2.44 15.87 -8.93
N GLY A 568 2.25 17.05 -8.34
CA GLY A 568 1.71 18.26 -8.95
C GLY A 568 2.54 19.50 -8.64
N VAL A 569 2.66 20.40 -9.62
CA VAL A 569 3.52 21.60 -9.57
C VAL A 569 3.13 22.66 -8.52
N ALA A 570 1.99 22.49 -7.84
CA ALA A 570 1.68 23.25 -6.62
C ALA A 570 2.43 22.73 -5.36
N GLY A 571 3.30 21.73 -5.50
CA GLY A 571 4.04 21.12 -4.39
C GLY A 571 3.37 19.90 -3.76
N GLY A 572 2.28 19.40 -4.34
CA GLY A 572 1.53 18.24 -3.82
C GLY A 572 2.07 16.90 -4.35
N ILE A 573 2.04 15.87 -3.50
CA ILE A 573 2.27 14.47 -3.88
C ILE A 573 1.13 13.62 -3.31
N LEU A 574 0.27 13.13 -4.21
CA LEU A 574 -0.75 12.12 -3.91
C LEU A 574 -0.06 10.75 -3.85
N LEU A 575 -0.03 10.11 -2.69
CA LEU A 575 0.69 8.86 -2.44
C LEU A 575 -0.28 7.75 -1.99
N VAL A 576 -0.12 6.54 -2.51
CA VAL A 576 -0.97 5.39 -2.16
C VAL A 576 -0.12 4.20 -1.71
N VAL A 577 -0.47 3.62 -0.57
CA VAL A 577 -0.01 2.30 -0.10
C VAL A 577 -1.18 1.32 -0.26
N PRO A 578 -1.23 0.51 -1.34
CA PRO A 578 -2.42 -0.27 -1.67
C PRO A 578 -2.83 -1.23 -0.55
N ASN A 579 -4.14 -1.28 -0.26
CA ASN A 579 -4.74 -2.03 0.85
C ASN A 579 -4.30 -1.60 2.26
N VAL A 580 -3.63 -0.45 2.43
CA VAL A 580 -3.23 0.09 3.75
C VAL A 580 -3.70 1.52 3.95
N MET A 581 -3.22 2.47 3.15
CA MET A 581 -3.51 3.90 3.34
C MET A 581 -3.30 4.74 2.09
N GLY A 582 -3.97 5.89 2.05
CA GLY A 582 -3.63 7.02 1.20
C GLY A 582 -3.01 8.15 2.00
N MET A 583 -2.14 8.93 1.37
CA MET A 583 -1.47 10.08 1.97
C MET A 583 -1.45 11.25 0.97
N MET A 584 -1.43 12.47 1.50
CA MET A 584 -1.05 13.66 0.75
C MET A 584 0.07 14.37 1.49
N CYS A 585 1.17 14.62 0.78
CA CYS A 585 2.29 15.45 1.24
C CYS A 585 2.31 16.73 0.40
N TRP A 586 2.38 17.91 1.04
CA TRP A 586 2.36 19.19 0.35
C TRP A 586 3.44 20.14 0.85
N SER A 587 4.40 20.48 -0.02
CA SER A 587 5.29 21.64 0.18
C SER A 587 5.58 22.32 -1.17
N PRO A 588 5.30 23.63 -1.32
CA PRO A 588 5.45 24.36 -2.59
C PRO A 588 6.83 24.31 -3.29
N PRO A 589 7.99 24.22 -2.58
CA PRO A 589 9.30 24.12 -3.23
C PRO A 589 9.48 22.82 -4.01
N LEU A 590 9.68 22.95 -5.33
CA LEU A 590 9.96 21.86 -6.25
C LEU A 590 11.46 21.64 -6.45
N ASP A 591 11.82 20.41 -6.76
CA ASP A 591 13.13 20.03 -7.28
C ASP A 591 13.27 20.36 -8.79
N LYS A 592 14.46 20.09 -9.33
CA LYS A 592 14.79 20.24 -10.76
C LYS A 592 14.01 19.31 -11.72
N MET A 593 13.15 18.43 -11.21
CA MET A 593 12.30 17.50 -11.96
C MET A 593 10.79 17.80 -11.80
N GLY A 594 10.43 18.84 -11.02
CA GLY A 594 9.06 19.27 -10.79
C GLY A 594 8.35 18.58 -9.62
N ASN A 595 9.07 17.87 -8.73
CA ASN A 595 8.53 17.17 -7.57
C ASN A 595 8.81 17.94 -6.26
N SER A 596 7.91 17.89 -5.28
CA SER A 596 8.10 18.57 -3.97
C SER A 596 9.30 18.01 -3.21
N VAL A 597 10.21 18.88 -2.76
CA VAL A 597 11.47 18.47 -2.10
C VAL A 597 11.20 17.73 -0.78
N LYS A 598 10.45 18.36 0.14
CA LYS A 598 10.07 17.75 1.44
C LYS A 598 9.23 16.49 1.22
N GLY A 599 8.31 16.52 0.24
CA GLY A 599 7.46 15.39 -0.11
C GLY A 599 8.25 14.15 -0.60
N ILE A 600 9.26 14.33 -1.46
CA ILE A 600 10.12 13.22 -1.91
C ILE A 600 10.97 12.67 -0.75
N HIS A 601 11.55 13.53 0.09
CA HIS A 601 12.33 13.10 1.26
C HIS A 601 11.49 12.24 2.21
N PHE A 602 10.29 12.71 2.55
CA PHE A 602 9.33 11.97 3.39
C PHE A 602 8.97 10.60 2.77
N CYS A 603 8.76 10.52 1.45
CA CYS A 603 8.48 9.25 0.77
C CYS A 603 9.64 8.24 0.88
N HIS A 604 10.89 8.71 0.82
CA HIS A 604 12.08 7.86 0.95
C HIS A 604 12.30 7.39 2.39
N ASP A 605 12.20 8.28 3.37
CA ASP A 605 12.34 7.92 4.79
C ASP A 605 11.26 6.92 5.22
N LEU A 606 10.00 7.14 4.79
CA LEU A 606 8.85 6.27 5.08
C LEU A 606 9.07 4.81 4.66
N VAL A 607 9.61 4.56 3.46
CA VAL A 607 9.89 3.18 3.01
C VAL A 607 11.23 2.64 3.49
N SER A 608 12.09 3.49 4.02
CA SER A 608 13.33 3.07 4.68
C SER A 608 13.01 2.52 6.07
N LEU A 609 12.08 3.17 6.79
CA LEU A 609 11.57 2.73 8.09
C LEU A 609 10.57 1.56 7.97
N CYS A 610 9.60 1.62 7.06
CA CYS A 610 8.47 0.68 7.01
C CYS A 610 8.52 -0.25 5.77
N ASN A 611 8.05 -1.51 5.91
CA ASN A 611 7.95 -2.48 4.82
C ASN A 611 6.75 -2.23 3.86
N PHE A 612 6.62 -0.97 3.40
CA PHE A 612 5.57 -0.51 2.49
C PHE A 612 5.97 -0.49 1.02
N HIS A 613 7.26 -0.60 0.69
CA HIS A 613 7.71 -0.70 -0.71
C HIS A 613 7.00 -1.89 -1.40
N ASN A 614 6.48 -1.69 -2.61
CA ASN A 614 5.55 -2.63 -3.26
C ASN A 614 6.14 -4.03 -3.53
N TYR A 615 7.47 -4.17 -3.50
CA TYR A 615 8.19 -5.44 -3.65
C TYR A 615 8.95 -5.88 -2.38
N ASP A 616 8.63 -5.27 -1.22
CA ASP A 616 9.16 -5.69 0.08
C ASP A 616 8.50 -6.99 0.58
N ASN A 617 9.09 -7.61 1.60
CA ASN A 617 8.63 -8.89 2.12
C ASN A 617 7.72 -8.70 3.34
N LEU A 618 6.59 -9.42 3.40
CA LEU A 618 5.64 -9.36 4.52
C LEU A 618 5.94 -10.33 5.67
N ARG A 619 7.00 -11.15 5.56
CA ARG A 619 7.38 -12.19 6.54
C ARG A 619 8.86 -12.11 6.95
N HIS A 620 9.72 -11.77 6.01
CA HIS A 620 11.18 -11.71 6.17
C HIS A 620 11.68 -10.35 5.65
N PHE A 621 11.19 -9.28 6.27
CA PHE A 621 11.76 -7.94 6.13
C PHE A 621 12.95 -7.79 7.08
N ALA A 622 13.80 -6.78 6.84
CA ALA A 622 14.97 -6.48 7.67
C ALA A 622 14.55 -5.75 8.98
N LYS A 623 15.41 -4.86 9.52
CA LYS A 623 15.12 -3.97 10.67
C LYS A 623 14.03 -2.90 10.41
N LYS A 624 13.09 -3.18 9.51
CA LYS A 624 11.95 -2.31 9.19
C LYS A 624 10.77 -2.61 10.12
N LEU A 625 9.87 -1.63 10.25
CA LEU A 625 8.58 -1.79 10.92
C LEU A 625 7.52 -2.31 9.94
N ASP A 626 6.54 -3.06 10.46
CA ASP A 626 5.33 -3.46 9.75
C ASP A 626 4.09 -3.05 10.56
N PRO A 627 3.56 -1.83 10.36
CA PRO A 627 2.43 -1.30 11.12
C PRO A 627 1.12 -2.11 11.01
N ARG A 628 1.06 -3.13 10.14
CA ARG A 628 -0.07 -4.08 10.04
C ARG A 628 -0.07 -5.13 11.16
N ARG A 629 0.92 -5.12 12.04
CA ARG A 629 1.08 -6.06 13.17
C ARG A 629 1.18 -5.27 14.47
N GLU A 630 0.63 -5.83 15.56
CA GLU A 630 0.84 -5.27 16.89
C GLU A 630 2.31 -5.48 17.31
N GLY A 631 3.05 -4.41 17.58
CA GLY A 631 4.52 -4.46 17.70
C GLY A 631 5.03 -5.36 18.82
N GLY A 632 4.46 -5.22 20.03
CA GLY A 632 4.79 -6.07 21.17
C GLY A 632 4.41 -7.53 20.95
N ASP A 633 3.21 -7.77 20.40
CA ASP A 633 2.70 -9.10 20.06
C ASP A 633 3.56 -9.81 19.01
N GLN A 634 4.08 -9.11 18.00
CA GLN A 634 4.99 -9.70 17.02
C GLN A 634 6.35 -10.07 17.63
N ARG A 635 6.88 -9.30 18.60
CA ARG A 635 8.07 -9.70 19.37
C ARG A 635 7.75 -10.96 20.18
N VAL A 636 6.73 -10.90 21.05
CA VAL A 636 6.34 -11.99 21.96
C VAL A 636 6.02 -13.29 21.20
N LYS A 637 5.28 -13.23 20.09
CA LYS A 637 5.04 -14.40 19.23
C LYS A 637 6.30 -14.96 18.61
N SER A 638 7.30 -14.13 18.29
CA SER A 638 8.57 -14.63 17.77
C SER A 638 9.34 -15.39 18.85
N VAL A 639 9.39 -14.86 20.08
CA VAL A 639 9.96 -15.57 21.25
C VAL A 639 9.22 -16.87 21.54
N ILE A 640 7.89 -16.86 21.64
CA ILE A 640 7.10 -18.07 21.94
C ILE A 640 7.32 -19.16 20.89
N ASN A 641 7.41 -18.81 19.59
CA ASN A 641 7.73 -19.79 18.54
C ASN A 641 9.16 -20.33 18.63
N LEU A 642 10.13 -19.52 19.08
CA LEU A 642 11.51 -19.93 19.34
C LEU A 642 11.59 -20.90 20.53
N LEU A 643 10.93 -20.57 21.65
CA LEU A 643 10.91 -21.39 22.86
C LEU A 643 10.12 -22.69 22.67
N PHE A 644 9.00 -22.66 21.93
CA PHE A 644 8.25 -23.87 21.61
C PHE A 644 9.05 -24.85 20.73
N ALA A 645 9.93 -24.33 19.86
CA ALA A 645 10.88 -25.16 19.12
C ALA A 645 11.97 -25.77 20.00
N ALA A 646 12.37 -25.09 21.09
CA ALA A 646 13.25 -25.67 22.11
C ALA A 646 12.54 -26.76 22.92
N TYR A 647 11.32 -26.48 23.42
CA TYR A 647 10.46 -27.41 24.16
C TYR A 647 10.10 -28.69 23.39
N THR A 648 9.92 -28.61 22.07
CA THR A 648 9.60 -29.78 21.22
C THR A 648 10.82 -30.49 20.63
N GLY A 649 12.03 -30.00 20.90
CA GLY A 649 13.26 -30.53 20.33
C GLY A 649 13.44 -30.28 18.81
N ASP A 650 12.64 -29.43 18.14
CA ASP A 650 12.82 -29.15 16.70
C ASP A 650 14.06 -28.25 16.44
N VAL A 651 15.24 -28.86 16.49
CA VAL A 651 16.50 -28.21 16.07
C VAL A 651 16.43 -27.72 14.62
N SER A 652 15.55 -28.26 13.77
CA SER A 652 15.35 -27.73 12.41
C SER A 652 14.58 -26.41 12.41
N ALA A 653 13.67 -26.17 13.37
CA ALA A 653 13.09 -24.84 13.60
C ALA A 653 14.11 -23.86 14.13
N LEU A 654 14.92 -24.26 15.12
CA LEU A 654 15.97 -23.40 15.67
C LEU A 654 17.01 -23.03 14.62
N ARG A 655 17.43 -23.97 13.76
CA ARG A 655 18.27 -23.70 12.58
C ARG A 655 17.61 -22.70 11.60
N ARG A 656 16.29 -22.80 11.38
CA ARG A 656 15.54 -21.84 10.53
C ARG A 656 15.47 -20.44 11.17
N PHE A 657 15.32 -20.34 12.49
CA PHE A 657 15.28 -19.06 13.20
C PHE A 657 16.67 -18.38 13.24
N ALA A 658 17.72 -19.11 13.62
CA ALA A 658 19.09 -18.60 13.61
C ALA A 658 19.52 -18.15 12.20
N LEU A 659 19.21 -18.93 11.15
CA LEU A 659 19.47 -18.56 9.76
C LEU A 659 18.69 -17.31 9.30
N SER A 660 17.57 -16.98 9.95
CA SER A 660 16.83 -15.74 9.70
C SER A 660 17.35 -14.52 10.48
N ALA A 661 18.52 -14.64 11.11
CA ALA A 661 19.11 -13.64 12.00
C ALA A 661 18.18 -13.22 13.16
N MET A 662 17.40 -14.19 13.67
CA MET A 662 16.70 -14.03 14.94
C MET A 662 17.73 -14.04 16.07
N ASP A 663 17.61 -13.09 16.98
CA ASP A 663 18.32 -13.09 18.25
C ASP A 663 17.82 -14.26 19.12
N MET A 664 18.77 -15.11 19.55
CA MET A 664 18.51 -16.38 20.23
C MET A 664 18.50 -16.22 21.76
N GLU A 665 18.83 -15.04 22.28
CA GLU A 665 18.85 -14.72 23.72
C GLU A 665 17.54 -14.07 24.20
N GLN A 666 16.53 -14.00 23.32
CA GLN A 666 15.21 -13.47 23.65
C GLN A 666 14.53 -14.27 24.75
N ARG A 667 13.83 -13.54 25.62
CA ARG A 667 13.25 -14.04 26.87
C ARG A 667 11.72 -13.99 26.87
N ASP A 668 11.09 -14.96 27.52
CA ASP A 668 9.64 -14.93 27.79
C ASP A 668 9.27 -14.01 28.97
N TYR A 669 7.99 -14.07 29.36
CA TYR A 669 7.43 -13.34 30.49
C TYR A 669 7.94 -13.82 31.87
N ASP A 670 8.58 -15.00 31.93
CA ASP A 670 9.30 -15.52 33.09
C ASP A 670 10.83 -15.34 32.95
N SER A 671 11.27 -14.43 32.06
CA SER A 671 12.68 -14.09 31.78
C SER A 671 13.55 -15.24 31.23
N ARG A 672 12.97 -16.39 30.85
CA ARG A 672 13.70 -17.57 30.36
C ARG A 672 14.06 -17.46 28.88
N THR A 673 15.28 -17.86 28.55
CA THR A 673 15.77 -18.00 27.16
C THR A 673 15.52 -19.41 26.62
N ALA A 674 15.77 -19.63 25.33
CA ALA A 674 15.69 -20.96 24.71
C ALA A 674 16.59 -22.02 25.38
N LEU A 675 17.68 -21.58 26.04
CA LEU A 675 18.59 -22.47 26.75
C LEU A 675 18.02 -23.01 28.07
N HIS A 676 17.22 -22.21 28.79
CA HIS A 676 16.51 -22.64 30.00
C HIS A 676 15.51 -23.74 29.64
N VAL A 677 14.59 -23.44 28.72
CA VAL A 677 13.54 -24.37 28.25
C VAL A 677 14.13 -25.67 27.69
N ALA A 678 15.24 -25.59 26.93
CA ALA A 678 15.92 -26.79 26.44
C ALA A 678 16.61 -27.62 27.53
N ALA A 679 16.99 -27.00 28.65
CA ALA A 679 17.64 -27.65 29.76
C ALA A 679 16.65 -28.29 30.74
N ALA A 680 15.48 -27.67 30.96
CA ALA A 680 14.38 -28.23 31.72
C ALA A 680 13.76 -29.49 31.08
N GLU A 681 13.75 -29.58 29.75
CA GLU A 681 13.23 -30.75 28.99
C GLU A 681 14.31 -31.78 28.62
N GLY A 682 15.58 -31.54 28.96
CA GLY A 682 16.69 -32.47 28.67
C GLY A 682 17.12 -32.57 27.20
N HIS A 683 16.79 -31.59 26.35
CA HIS A 683 17.03 -31.67 24.90
C HIS A 683 18.49 -31.39 24.50
N VAL A 684 19.36 -32.38 24.69
CA VAL A 684 20.80 -32.34 24.36
C VAL A 684 21.13 -31.75 22.98
N GLU A 685 20.43 -32.14 21.90
CA GLU A 685 20.71 -31.58 20.58
C GLU A 685 20.38 -30.07 20.46
N VAL A 686 19.36 -29.61 21.18
CA VAL A 686 18.99 -28.19 21.25
C VAL A 686 20.01 -27.42 22.07
N VAL A 687 20.33 -27.89 23.28
CA VAL A 687 21.35 -27.27 24.16
C VAL A 687 22.68 -27.15 23.42
N LYS A 688 23.10 -28.21 22.72
CA LYS A 688 24.30 -28.22 21.89
C LYS A 688 24.22 -27.22 20.74
N PHE A 689 23.09 -27.13 20.03
CA PHE A 689 22.91 -26.12 18.98
C PHE A 689 23.01 -24.68 19.51
N LEU A 690 22.40 -24.39 20.66
CA LEU A 690 22.40 -23.05 21.27
C LEU A 690 23.79 -22.63 21.78
N LEU A 691 24.50 -23.52 22.46
CA LEU A 691 25.84 -23.25 23.02
C LEU A 691 26.95 -23.30 21.97
N GLU A 692 26.98 -24.33 21.11
CA GLU A 692 28.06 -24.49 20.14
C GLU A 692 27.94 -23.54 18.96
N ALA A 693 26.74 -23.42 18.38
CA ALA A 693 26.52 -22.75 17.09
C ALA A 693 25.93 -21.33 17.23
N CYS A 694 25.01 -21.11 18.17
CA CYS A 694 24.43 -19.78 18.41
C CYS A 694 25.18 -18.93 19.44
N LYS A 695 26.10 -19.52 20.22
CA LYS A 695 26.88 -18.85 21.28
C LYS A 695 26.03 -18.13 22.34
N VAL A 696 24.87 -18.69 22.67
CA VAL A 696 24.01 -18.21 23.77
C VAL A 696 24.76 -18.31 25.10
N ASN A 697 24.62 -17.29 25.95
CA ASN A 697 25.18 -17.20 27.28
C ASN A 697 24.72 -18.41 28.15
N PRO A 698 25.62 -19.12 28.85
CA PRO A 698 25.27 -20.21 29.76
C PRO A 698 24.94 -19.77 31.20
N PHE A 699 25.12 -18.49 31.54
CA PHE A 699 24.84 -17.90 32.85
C PHE A 699 23.62 -16.94 32.96
N PRO A 700 22.66 -16.84 32.00
CA PRO A 700 21.48 -16.01 32.20
C PRO A 700 20.63 -16.60 33.34
N LYS A 701 19.87 -15.72 34.01
CA LYS A 701 18.92 -16.11 35.06
C LYS A 701 17.48 -15.94 34.63
N ASP A 702 16.61 -16.83 35.09
CA ASP A 702 15.15 -16.74 34.98
C ASP A 702 14.55 -15.77 36.02
N ARG A 703 13.22 -15.72 36.08
CA ARG A 703 12.43 -14.98 37.08
C ARG A 703 12.60 -15.51 38.52
N TRP A 704 12.99 -16.76 38.70
CA TRP A 704 13.21 -17.41 39.99
C TRP A 704 14.68 -17.37 40.44
N ASN A 705 15.54 -16.66 39.69
CA ASN A 705 16.99 -16.53 39.90
C ASN A 705 17.79 -17.85 39.70
N ASN A 706 17.17 -18.86 39.08
CA ASN A 706 17.83 -20.07 38.58
C ASN A 706 18.59 -19.78 37.29
N THR A 707 19.63 -20.57 37.00
CA THR A 707 20.29 -20.66 35.68
C THR A 707 19.82 -21.92 34.93
N PRO A 708 20.11 -22.07 33.62
CA PRO A 708 19.86 -23.31 32.89
C PRO A 708 20.52 -24.56 33.51
N MET A 709 21.60 -24.40 34.28
CA MET A 709 22.25 -25.49 35.00
C MET A 709 21.46 -25.91 36.24
N ASP A 710 20.84 -24.95 36.93
CA ASP A 710 19.96 -25.21 38.06
C ASP A 710 18.64 -25.85 37.58
N GLU A 711 18.07 -25.40 36.46
CA GLU A 711 16.92 -26.07 35.82
C GLU A 711 17.27 -27.53 35.42
N ALA A 712 18.40 -27.76 34.74
CA ALA A 712 18.85 -29.12 34.40
C ALA A 712 19.03 -30.01 35.64
N LEU A 713 19.52 -29.45 36.75
CA LEU A 713 19.68 -30.17 38.01
C LEU A 713 18.31 -30.46 38.69
N HIS A 714 17.39 -29.49 38.66
CA HIS A 714 16.05 -29.60 39.26
C HIS A 714 15.19 -30.68 38.59
N PHE A 715 15.27 -30.80 37.26
CA PHE A 715 14.55 -31.82 36.49
C PHE A 715 15.34 -33.14 36.29
N GLY A 716 16.61 -33.19 36.71
CA GLY A 716 17.42 -34.42 36.74
C GLY A 716 18.18 -34.78 35.45
N HIS A 717 18.34 -33.82 34.53
CA HIS A 717 18.98 -34.01 33.23
C HIS A 717 20.52 -33.94 33.32
N HIS A 718 21.12 -35.00 33.87
CA HIS A 718 22.57 -35.12 34.09
C HIS A 718 23.43 -35.02 32.81
N ASP A 719 22.89 -35.37 31.64
CA ASP A 719 23.55 -35.26 30.34
C ASP A 719 23.63 -33.79 29.86
N VAL A 720 22.53 -33.04 29.97
CA VAL A 720 22.52 -31.58 29.75
C VAL A 720 23.39 -30.86 30.78
N PHE A 721 23.28 -31.22 32.06
CA PHE A 721 24.09 -30.66 33.14
C PHE A 721 25.59 -30.78 32.83
N LYS A 722 26.04 -31.94 32.33
CA LYS A 722 27.44 -32.14 31.92
C LYS A 722 27.86 -31.21 30.79
N ILE A 723 27.01 -31.01 29.78
CA ILE A 723 27.29 -30.11 28.65
C ILE A 723 27.37 -28.65 29.12
N LEU A 724 26.45 -28.21 29.98
CA LEU A 724 26.48 -26.89 30.58
C LEU A 724 27.74 -26.68 31.44
N GLN A 725 28.07 -27.65 32.29
CA GLN A 725 29.28 -27.61 33.13
C GLN A 725 30.57 -27.51 32.31
N GLU A 726 30.66 -28.23 31.19
CA GLU A 726 31.79 -28.17 30.25
C GLU A 726 31.84 -26.81 29.54
N TYR A 727 30.69 -26.27 29.12
CA TYR A 727 30.62 -24.95 28.46
C TYR A 727 30.92 -23.78 29.39
N GLN A 728 30.54 -23.83 30.66
CA GLN A 728 30.87 -22.80 31.65
C GLN A 728 32.40 -22.61 31.82
N VAL A 729 33.18 -23.69 31.73
CA VAL A 729 34.65 -23.64 31.82
C VAL A 729 35.29 -23.07 30.54
N GLN A 730 34.61 -23.18 29.39
CA GLN A 730 35.08 -22.71 28.09
C GLN A 730 34.55 -21.32 27.71
N TYR A 731 33.56 -20.78 28.44
CA TYR A 731 32.90 -19.51 28.11
C TYR A 731 33.73 -18.30 28.57
N THR A 732 34.52 -17.73 27.65
CA THR A 732 35.00 -16.35 27.78
C THR A 732 33.87 -15.37 27.43
N PRO A 733 33.47 -14.46 28.33
CA PRO A 733 32.54 -13.39 27.97
C PRO A 733 33.06 -12.58 26.79
N GLN A 734 32.17 -12.21 25.86
CA GLN A 734 32.46 -11.09 24.96
C GLN A 734 32.43 -9.82 25.82
N GLY A 735 33.49 -9.01 25.76
CA GLY A 735 33.75 -8.03 26.82
C GLY A 735 32.72 -6.91 26.92
N ASP A 736 31.92 -6.94 27.99
CA ASP A 736 31.00 -5.86 28.36
C ASP A 736 31.77 -4.58 28.67
N ALA A 737 31.67 -3.62 27.75
CA ALA A 737 32.38 -2.35 27.80
C ALA A 737 31.45 -1.13 27.81
N ASP A 738 30.18 -1.29 28.25
CA ASP A 738 29.32 -0.14 28.60
C ASP A 738 28.36 -0.33 29.79
N ASP A 739 28.49 -1.40 30.58
CA ASP A 739 27.60 -1.75 31.70
C ASP A 739 27.66 -0.75 32.90
N GLY A 740 28.45 0.32 32.75
CA GLY A 740 28.50 1.46 33.67
C GLY A 740 27.51 2.59 33.36
N LYS A 741 26.69 2.51 32.30
CA LYS A 741 25.78 3.61 31.89
C LYS A 741 24.28 3.33 31.96
N GLU A 742 23.81 2.09 31.78
CA GLU A 742 22.36 1.83 31.69
C GLU A 742 21.61 2.17 33.00
N ASN A 743 22.23 1.93 34.16
CA ASN A 743 21.65 2.26 35.47
C ASN A 743 21.41 3.77 35.71
N GLN A 744 21.95 4.69 34.89
CA GLN A 744 21.59 6.12 34.94
C GLN A 744 20.49 6.52 33.93
N THR A 745 20.16 5.67 32.96
CA THR A 745 19.07 5.95 31.99
C THR A 745 17.75 5.30 32.41
N VAL A 746 17.77 4.13 33.05
CA VAL A 746 16.54 3.52 33.61
C VAL A 746 15.87 4.44 34.63
N HIS A 747 16.63 4.99 35.59
CA HIS A 747 16.08 5.91 36.60
C HIS A 747 15.51 7.21 36.02
N LYS A 748 16.05 7.72 34.89
CA LYS A 748 15.55 8.94 34.25
C LYS A 748 14.26 8.75 33.44
N ASN A 749 13.90 7.51 33.11
CA ASN A 749 12.71 7.20 32.32
C ASN A 749 11.48 6.84 33.17
N LEU A 750 11.62 6.66 34.49
CA LEU A 750 10.48 6.52 35.41
C LEU A 750 9.91 7.89 35.84
N ASP A 751 10.77 8.87 36.09
CA ASP A 751 10.37 10.24 36.48
C ASP A 751 9.67 11.04 35.35
N GLY A 752 9.44 10.42 34.19
CA GLY A 752 8.67 10.96 33.06
C GLY A 752 7.32 10.25 32.83
N LEU A 753 6.87 9.41 33.77
CA LEU A 753 5.61 8.66 33.69
C LEU A 753 4.73 8.76 34.95
N LEU A 754 4.96 9.79 35.75
CA LEU A 754 4.08 10.33 36.80
C LEU A 754 3.71 11.78 36.45
#